data_AF-A0A8H7R2G0-F1
#
_entry.id   AF-A0A8H7R2G0-F1
#
_cell.length_a   1.000
_cell.length_b   1.000
_cell.length_c   1.000
_cell.angle_alpha   90.00
_cell.angle_beta   90.00
_cell.angle_gamma   90.00
#
_symmetry.space_group_name_H-M   'P 1'
#
loop_
_entity.id
_entity.type
_entity.pdbx_description
1 polymer ?
#
loop_
_entity_poly.entity_id
_entity_poly.type
_entity_poly.pdbx_seq_one_letter_code
_entity_poly.pdbx_strand_id
1 'polypeptide(L)'
;MSAGISRSRLMEERKQWRKDHPHGFWARPGKNADNSLDLMNWTCGIPGKDDTPWEKATYKLVMIFPEDYPSKPPKCKFTPPLFHPNVYPSGTVCLSILNEDEGWKPAITVKQILLGVQDLLNDPNPESPAQQDAYMLFRKDKKEYERRHGVPSSSKERTRLSSLNVPPSYRLPILVLRLSCLIPASLGVYNNITKSYSRTTLDSTGLFQNKSTPLIHNVALVWCILAGYWSWILTTSMLRRWLHHYEISSAMVRLITLTVINWSVSAFLSSHYGIDQPIWKWMTICLIFLISNVLKITLTSNPRYYSHIEDMQEPRANHKSTFVRVLILPLTVVVFITMFASLYQVGQMRRQSSVLAEMRMVTPVGRQHPQLAESEVRVMVFVLSAWTPKSVQKRKVFRETTLKLMPKDSEHISYFYRFILGQPPNDQVKESVGPLIDQEIEDYDDILLLPCSDLYQDLSRKVYAAFEWADDYSFDYFLKTDDDIFVRWDTVSKEMELAGRTQRYWRGLAYWNIPPIRSTENKNGELIYPLPIFPPYTAGALYILSRDVVHLIAGVKGPRMFVKNEDQNLGIWLYPFNILPIHDRRIQQIDVCENDMIGKHFGDFGEADAIGGTMYDMLDNLKNGRKMCAGFKTSVCGMCYPCHGKGNHWKEWNFDCDDKKGVTLLNMPQLTVME
;
A
#
# COMPACT_ATOMS: atom_id res chain seq x y z
N MET A 1 52.00 62.79 -26.26
CA MET A 1 51.01 62.76 -25.14
C MET A 1 50.44 61.36 -24.85
N SER A 2 50.72 60.30 -25.63
CA SER A 2 50.14 58.96 -25.45
C SER A 2 50.77 58.09 -24.34
N ALA A 3 52.10 58.17 -24.13
CA ALA A 3 52.82 57.27 -23.20
C ALA A 3 52.33 57.35 -21.73
N GLY A 4 51.78 58.50 -21.31
CA GLY A 4 51.21 58.66 -19.97
C GLY A 4 49.86 57.93 -19.78
N ILE A 5 49.05 57.86 -20.85
CA ILE A 5 47.71 57.24 -20.82
C ILE A 5 47.85 55.72 -20.76
N SER A 6 48.75 55.13 -21.56
CA SER A 6 49.01 53.68 -21.57
C SER A 6 49.42 53.17 -20.19
N ARG A 7 50.43 53.80 -19.58
CA ARG A 7 50.91 53.42 -18.23
C ARG A 7 49.85 53.61 -17.16
N SER A 8 49.08 54.72 -17.20
CA SER A 8 47.99 54.96 -16.26
C SER A 8 46.90 53.87 -16.36
N ARG A 9 46.50 53.50 -17.58
CA ARG A 9 45.55 52.40 -17.81
C ARG A 9 46.10 51.06 -17.32
N LEU A 10 47.36 50.73 -17.59
CA LEU A 10 47.98 49.48 -17.16
C LEU A 10 48.10 49.37 -15.63
N MET A 11 48.33 50.49 -14.94
CA MET A 11 48.27 50.53 -13.48
C MET A 11 46.87 50.22 -12.95
N GLU A 12 45.82 50.75 -13.60
CA GLU A 12 44.43 50.46 -13.21
C GLU A 12 44.04 49.01 -13.52
N GLU A 13 44.41 48.47 -14.69
CA GLU A 13 44.23 47.05 -15.02
C GLU A 13 44.89 46.14 -13.97
N ARG A 14 46.11 46.47 -13.54
CA ARG A 14 46.81 45.72 -12.50
C ARG A 14 46.10 45.80 -11.15
N LYS A 15 45.61 46.98 -10.78
CA LYS A 15 44.86 47.20 -9.53
C LYS A 15 43.56 46.40 -9.54
N GLN A 16 42.82 46.42 -10.65
CA GLN A 16 41.59 45.65 -10.82
C GLN A 16 41.85 44.15 -10.80
N TRP A 17 42.88 43.67 -11.52
CA TRP A 17 43.27 42.26 -11.52
C TRP A 17 43.60 41.76 -10.11
N ARG A 18 44.35 42.53 -9.31
CA ARG A 18 44.67 42.16 -7.92
C ARG A 18 43.44 42.11 -7.01
N LYS A 19 42.41 42.90 -7.32
CA LYS A 19 41.14 42.91 -6.56
C LYS A 19 40.24 41.74 -6.96
N ASP A 20 40.16 41.44 -8.25
CA ASP A 20 39.28 40.41 -8.81
C ASP A 20 39.88 39.84 -10.11
N HIS A 21 40.28 38.57 -10.06
CA HIS A 21 40.67 37.78 -11.23
C HIS A 21 40.05 36.37 -11.15
N PRO A 22 39.78 35.71 -12.28
CA PRO A 22 39.23 34.36 -12.29
C PRO A 22 40.18 33.37 -11.59
N HIS A 23 39.62 32.41 -10.86
CA HIS A 23 40.38 31.41 -10.13
C HIS A 23 41.33 30.62 -11.04
N GLY A 24 42.57 30.38 -10.58
CA GLY A 24 43.61 29.67 -11.32
C GLY A 24 44.37 30.51 -12.35
N PHE A 25 43.85 31.68 -12.74
CA PHE A 25 44.59 32.61 -13.60
C PHE A 25 45.60 33.42 -12.80
N TRP A 26 46.71 33.77 -13.43
CA TRP A 26 47.62 34.79 -12.91
C TRP A 26 48.10 35.69 -14.05
N ALA A 27 48.31 36.97 -13.77
CA ALA A 27 48.84 37.95 -14.72
C ALA A 27 49.70 38.95 -13.96
N ARG A 28 50.94 39.15 -14.40
CA ARG A 28 51.93 39.98 -13.67
C ARG A 28 52.83 40.72 -14.67
N PRO A 29 53.09 42.03 -14.46
CA PRO A 29 54.13 42.75 -15.20
C PRO A 29 55.50 42.10 -15.03
N GLY A 30 56.32 42.18 -16.07
CA GLY A 30 57.72 41.78 -16.05
C GLY A 30 58.55 42.66 -15.11
N LYS A 31 59.81 42.28 -14.95
CA LYS A 31 60.80 43.07 -14.20
C LYS A 31 61.94 43.47 -15.14
N ASN A 32 62.30 44.73 -15.12
CA ASN A 32 63.48 45.26 -15.79
C ASN A 32 64.76 44.84 -15.04
N ALA A 33 65.92 45.04 -15.67
CA ALA A 33 67.23 44.71 -15.08
C ALA A 33 67.52 45.47 -13.77
N ASP A 34 66.91 46.63 -13.58
CA ASP A 34 66.97 47.45 -12.36
C ASP A 34 65.91 47.06 -11.30
N ASN A 35 65.21 45.93 -11.50
CA ASN A 35 64.13 45.41 -10.66
C ASN A 35 62.88 46.33 -10.62
N SER A 36 62.80 47.35 -11.47
CA SER A 36 61.57 48.12 -11.72
C SER A 36 60.56 47.28 -12.51
N LEU A 37 59.27 47.64 -12.43
CA LEU A 37 58.21 46.90 -13.11
C LEU A 37 58.11 47.32 -14.58
N ASP A 38 58.23 46.36 -15.48
CA ASP A 38 57.92 46.54 -16.89
C ASP A 38 56.41 46.41 -17.09
N LEU A 39 55.71 47.54 -17.06
CA LEU A 39 54.26 47.57 -17.26
C LEU A 39 53.83 47.18 -18.68
N MET A 40 54.74 47.23 -19.67
CA MET A 40 54.40 46.98 -21.07
C MET A 40 54.48 45.49 -21.44
N ASN A 41 55.14 44.66 -20.64
CA ASN A 41 55.25 43.22 -20.89
C ASN A 41 54.76 42.43 -19.68
N TRP A 42 53.69 41.66 -19.83
CA TRP A 42 53.12 40.86 -18.76
C TRP A 42 53.26 39.38 -19.06
N THR A 43 53.57 38.61 -18.02
CA THR A 43 53.50 37.15 -18.05
C THR A 43 52.20 36.71 -17.38
N CYS A 44 51.46 35.86 -18.07
CA CYS A 44 50.16 35.35 -17.67
C CYS A 44 50.13 33.83 -17.69
N GLY A 45 49.26 33.24 -16.88
CA GLY A 45 48.94 31.82 -16.88
C GLY A 45 47.44 31.60 -17.01
N ILE A 46 47.07 30.76 -17.98
CA ILE A 46 45.69 30.43 -18.31
C ILE A 46 45.47 28.95 -17.94
N PRO A 47 44.64 28.62 -16.95
CA PRO A 47 44.28 27.24 -16.67
C PRO A 47 43.40 26.71 -17.80
N GLY A 48 43.57 25.45 -18.21
CA GLY A 48 42.58 24.81 -19.08
C GLY A 48 41.27 24.54 -18.33
N LYS A 49 40.16 24.47 -19.06
CA LYS A 49 38.83 24.20 -18.48
C LYS A 49 38.72 22.73 -18.07
N ASP A 50 37.98 22.48 -16.99
CA ASP A 50 37.59 21.14 -16.56
C ASP A 50 36.78 20.43 -17.65
N ASP A 51 36.88 19.10 -17.73
CA ASP A 51 36.21 18.27 -18.73
C ASP A 51 36.59 18.58 -20.19
N THR A 52 37.76 19.20 -20.40
CA THR A 52 38.34 19.46 -21.74
C THR A 52 39.73 18.82 -21.87
N PRO A 53 40.26 18.62 -23.09
CA PRO A 53 41.63 18.12 -23.29
C PRO A 53 42.72 19.00 -22.66
N TRP A 54 42.38 20.23 -22.26
CA TRP A 54 43.29 21.21 -21.68
C TRP A 54 43.32 21.17 -20.13
N GLU A 55 42.47 20.34 -19.50
CA GLU A 55 42.34 20.24 -18.05
C GLU A 55 43.69 19.98 -17.35
N LYS A 56 43.83 20.45 -16.09
CA LYS A 56 44.99 20.25 -15.20
C LYS A 56 46.30 20.92 -15.65
N ALA A 57 46.36 21.52 -16.83
CA ALA A 57 47.50 22.30 -17.29
C ALA A 57 47.26 23.81 -17.14
N THR A 58 48.35 24.57 -16.97
CA THR A 58 48.34 26.04 -17.03
C THR A 58 49.27 26.51 -18.14
N TYR A 59 48.70 27.20 -19.14
CA TYR A 59 49.38 27.66 -20.33
C TYR A 59 49.95 29.05 -20.12
N LYS A 60 51.27 29.18 -20.27
CA LYS A 60 51.97 30.47 -20.13
C LYS A 60 51.80 31.32 -21.39
N LEU A 61 51.35 32.55 -21.20
CA LEU A 61 51.11 33.53 -22.25
C LEU A 61 51.83 34.85 -21.88
N VAL A 62 52.50 35.47 -22.83
CA VAL A 62 53.06 36.81 -22.71
C VAL A 62 52.13 37.81 -23.39
N MET A 63 51.79 38.90 -22.71
CA MET A 63 51.04 40.04 -23.25
C MET A 63 52.00 41.23 -23.42
N ILE A 64 52.10 41.73 -24.64
CA ILE A 64 52.96 42.86 -25.02
C ILE A 64 52.06 44.04 -25.39
N PHE A 65 52.06 45.07 -24.55
CA PHE A 65 51.25 46.28 -24.72
C PHE A 65 52.02 47.32 -25.54
N PRO A 66 51.43 47.90 -26.61
CA PRO A 66 52.07 48.96 -27.35
C PRO A 66 51.95 50.33 -26.63
N GLU A 67 52.78 51.30 -27.01
CA GLU A 67 52.78 52.65 -26.41
C GLU A 67 51.47 53.43 -26.62
N ASP A 68 50.68 53.04 -27.61
CA ASP A 68 49.36 53.60 -27.94
C ASP A 68 48.18 52.81 -27.31
N TYR A 69 48.46 51.81 -26.47
CA TYR A 69 47.44 51.18 -25.62
C TYR A 69 46.73 52.22 -24.72
N PRO A 70 45.41 52.15 -24.49
CA PRO A 70 44.45 51.14 -24.94
C PRO A 70 43.83 51.40 -26.32
N SER A 71 44.33 52.37 -27.10
CA SER A 71 43.80 52.62 -28.45
C SER A 71 44.06 51.43 -29.37
N LYS A 72 45.24 50.81 -29.25
CA LYS A 72 45.60 49.55 -29.92
C LYS A 72 45.63 48.35 -28.97
N PRO A 73 45.33 47.13 -29.46
CA PRO A 73 45.33 45.92 -28.65
C PRO A 73 46.74 45.48 -28.22
N PRO A 74 46.87 44.74 -27.11
CA PRO A 74 48.11 44.03 -26.80
C PRO A 74 48.32 42.84 -27.73
N LYS A 75 49.58 42.47 -27.95
CA LYS A 75 49.94 41.21 -28.61
C LYS A 75 50.04 40.09 -27.58
N CYS A 76 49.23 39.04 -27.73
CA CYS A 76 49.23 37.86 -26.87
C CYS A 76 49.99 36.72 -27.55
N LYS A 77 50.96 36.11 -26.85
CA LYS A 77 51.82 35.05 -27.38
C LYS A 77 52.04 33.92 -26.37
N PHE A 78 51.72 32.69 -26.74
CA PHE A 78 52.04 31.50 -25.94
C PHE A 78 53.54 31.23 -25.94
N THR A 79 54.09 30.88 -24.78
CA THR A 79 55.51 30.56 -24.58
C THR A 79 55.65 29.29 -23.72
N PRO A 80 56.01 28.13 -24.29
CA PRO A 80 56.31 27.86 -25.71
C PRO A 80 55.07 27.98 -26.62
N PRO A 81 55.24 28.08 -27.96
CA PRO A 81 54.13 28.04 -28.91
C PRO A 81 53.23 26.82 -28.71
N LEU A 82 51.92 27.03 -28.77
CA LEU A 82 50.91 26.01 -28.54
C LEU A 82 50.42 25.43 -29.86
N PHE A 83 50.30 24.11 -29.96
CA PHE A 83 49.67 23.47 -31.11
C PHE A 83 48.15 23.73 -31.06
N HIS A 84 47.64 24.71 -31.81
CA HIS A 84 46.23 25.09 -31.76
C HIS A 84 45.80 25.73 -33.09
N PRO A 85 44.58 25.48 -33.62
CA PRO A 85 44.15 26.02 -34.92
C PRO A 85 44.28 27.54 -35.04
N ASN A 86 44.09 28.28 -33.96
CA ASN A 86 44.13 29.75 -33.91
C ASN A 86 45.40 30.34 -33.26
N VAL A 87 46.48 29.55 -33.13
CA VAL A 87 47.78 30.04 -32.64
C VAL A 87 48.80 29.92 -33.76
N TYR A 88 49.47 31.01 -34.11
CA TYR A 88 50.53 30.99 -35.11
C TYR A 88 51.74 30.17 -34.63
N PRO A 89 52.59 29.65 -35.53
CA PRO A 89 53.85 29.00 -35.14
C PRO A 89 54.77 29.88 -34.28
N SER A 90 54.63 31.20 -34.38
CA SER A 90 55.31 32.17 -33.53
C SER A 90 54.83 32.16 -32.07
N GLY A 91 53.71 31.49 -31.76
CA GLY A 91 52.98 31.52 -30.51
C GLY A 91 51.89 32.61 -30.44
N THR A 92 51.80 33.52 -31.41
CA THR A 92 50.82 34.62 -31.40
C THR A 92 49.40 34.09 -31.51
N VAL A 93 48.49 34.58 -30.66
CA VAL A 93 47.07 34.19 -30.65
C VAL A 93 46.28 34.99 -31.67
N CYS A 94 45.51 34.33 -32.51
CA CYS A 94 44.53 34.96 -33.41
C CYS A 94 43.15 34.95 -32.73
N LEU A 95 42.73 36.11 -32.23
CA LEU A 95 41.44 36.31 -31.57
C LEU A 95 40.88 37.67 -32.00
N SER A 96 39.60 37.75 -32.35
CA SER A 96 38.99 38.96 -32.93
C SER A 96 39.08 40.18 -32.00
N ILE A 97 38.99 39.98 -30.68
CA ILE A 97 39.20 41.04 -29.69
C ILE A 97 40.66 41.48 -29.53
N LEU A 98 41.60 40.91 -30.28
CA LEU A 98 43.00 41.35 -30.34
C LEU A 98 43.36 41.93 -31.72
N ASN A 99 42.39 42.05 -32.62
CA ASN A 99 42.54 42.68 -33.93
C ASN A 99 41.92 44.10 -33.91
N GLU A 100 42.70 45.09 -34.34
CA GLU A 100 42.34 46.52 -34.34
C GLU A 100 41.11 46.80 -35.21
N ASP A 101 40.99 46.11 -36.35
CA ASP A 101 39.94 46.36 -37.35
C ASP A 101 38.68 45.49 -37.17
N GLU A 102 38.67 44.56 -36.20
CA GLU A 102 37.55 43.64 -35.97
C GLU A 102 36.82 43.92 -34.65
N GLY A 103 37.42 43.48 -33.54
CA GLY A 103 36.75 43.38 -32.25
C GLY A 103 37.39 44.19 -31.12
N TRP A 104 38.57 44.79 -31.36
CA TRP A 104 39.23 45.57 -30.32
C TRP A 104 38.41 46.80 -29.92
N LYS A 105 38.26 47.00 -28.62
CA LYS A 105 37.72 48.23 -28.04
C LYS A 105 38.59 48.62 -26.87
N PRO A 106 38.92 49.92 -26.68
CA PRO A 106 39.75 50.36 -25.55
C PRO A 106 39.18 49.96 -24.18
N ALA A 107 37.87 49.70 -24.06
CA ALA A 107 37.24 49.25 -22.82
C ALA A 107 37.50 47.78 -22.45
N ILE A 108 38.06 46.97 -23.36
CA ILE A 108 38.36 45.56 -23.10
C ILE A 108 39.49 45.47 -22.06
N THR A 109 39.26 44.66 -21.04
CA THR A 109 40.16 44.48 -19.89
C THR A 109 41.09 43.27 -20.08
N VAL A 110 42.19 43.23 -19.31
CA VAL A 110 43.09 42.05 -19.28
C VAL A 110 42.33 40.78 -18.89
N LYS A 111 41.35 40.90 -17.97
CA LYS A 111 40.44 39.81 -17.58
C LYS A 111 39.65 39.24 -18.75
N GLN A 112 39.04 40.10 -19.56
CA GLN A 112 38.28 39.68 -20.73
C GLN A 112 39.16 39.04 -21.79
N ILE A 113 40.37 39.55 -21.99
CA ILE A 113 41.33 38.97 -22.93
C ILE A 113 41.70 37.54 -22.51
N LEU A 114 42.11 37.34 -21.25
CA LEU A 114 42.56 36.02 -20.79
C LEU A 114 41.41 34.99 -20.74
N LEU A 115 40.19 35.40 -20.40
CA LEU A 115 39.00 34.54 -20.51
C LEU A 115 38.70 34.18 -21.98
N GLY A 116 38.76 35.17 -22.89
CA GLY A 116 38.57 34.92 -24.32
C GLY A 116 39.61 33.96 -24.90
N VAL A 117 40.86 34.04 -24.44
CA VAL A 117 41.90 33.07 -24.82
C VAL A 117 41.62 31.68 -24.23
N GLN A 118 41.14 31.56 -22.99
CA GLN A 118 40.74 30.28 -22.40
C GLN A 118 39.56 29.64 -23.16
N ASP A 119 38.57 30.44 -23.56
CA ASP A 119 37.44 29.99 -24.37
C ASP A 119 37.92 29.49 -25.74
N LEU A 120 38.83 30.23 -26.38
CA LEU A 120 39.42 29.88 -27.68
C LEU A 120 40.15 28.52 -27.66
N LEU A 121 40.79 28.14 -26.55
CA LEU A 121 41.45 26.83 -26.43
C LEU A 121 40.45 25.67 -26.61
N ASN A 122 39.27 25.78 -26.01
CA ASN A 122 38.26 24.72 -26.08
C ASN A 122 37.44 24.77 -27.38
N ASP A 123 37.14 25.98 -27.86
CA ASP A 123 36.28 26.23 -29.01
C ASP A 123 37.04 27.00 -30.11
N PRO A 124 37.92 26.32 -30.90
CA PRO A 124 38.69 26.97 -31.95
C PRO A 124 37.79 27.62 -33.01
N ASN A 125 38.13 28.83 -33.44
CA ASN A 125 37.42 29.54 -34.50
C ASN A 125 37.81 28.97 -35.88
N PRO A 126 36.90 28.31 -36.62
CA PRO A 126 37.25 27.70 -37.91
C PRO A 126 37.48 28.73 -39.04
N GLU A 127 37.02 29.97 -38.87
CA GLU A 127 37.12 31.05 -39.86
C GLU A 127 38.46 31.79 -39.82
N SER A 128 39.33 31.48 -38.85
CA SER A 128 40.64 32.14 -38.70
C SER A 128 41.78 31.14 -38.42
N PRO A 129 42.08 30.21 -39.34
CA PRO A 129 43.16 29.24 -39.17
C PRO A 129 44.53 29.93 -39.20
N ALA A 130 45.27 29.84 -38.09
CA ALA A 130 46.63 30.34 -37.93
C ALA A 130 47.71 29.25 -38.06
N GLN A 131 47.35 27.99 -37.82
CA GLN A 131 48.23 26.84 -38.00
C GLN A 131 47.54 25.71 -38.76
N GLN A 132 47.97 25.48 -40.00
CA GLN A 132 47.35 24.56 -40.94
C GLN A 132 47.28 23.12 -40.39
N ASP A 133 48.36 22.62 -39.80
CA ASP A 133 48.43 21.23 -39.29
C ASP A 133 47.45 20.99 -38.15
N ALA A 134 47.31 21.96 -37.23
CA ALA A 134 46.37 21.88 -36.12
C ALA A 134 44.92 21.98 -36.61
N TYR A 135 44.66 22.89 -37.56
CA TYR A 135 43.34 23.07 -38.17
C TYR A 135 42.88 21.82 -38.94
N MET A 136 43.76 21.26 -39.77
CA MET A 136 43.45 20.06 -40.56
C MET A 136 43.21 18.84 -39.67
N LEU A 137 44.01 18.67 -38.60
CA LEU A 137 43.82 17.59 -37.64
C LEU A 137 42.51 17.78 -36.86
N PHE A 138 42.21 18.98 -36.38
CA PHE A 138 40.95 19.28 -35.68
C PHE A 138 39.72 19.01 -36.55
N ARG A 139 39.77 19.35 -37.85
CA ARG A 139 38.65 19.10 -38.79
C ARG A 139 38.51 17.65 -39.23
N LYS A 140 39.62 16.94 -39.49
CA LYS A 140 39.59 15.58 -40.05
C LYS A 140 39.52 14.49 -38.98
N ASP A 141 40.24 14.67 -37.88
CA ASP A 141 40.34 13.67 -36.80
C ASP A 141 40.42 14.35 -35.44
N LYS A 142 39.23 14.76 -34.95
CA LYS A 142 39.08 15.40 -33.65
C LYS A 142 39.62 14.54 -32.50
N LYS A 143 39.55 13.20 -32.60
CA LYS A 143 40.03 12.30 -31.54
C LYS A 143 41.55 12.30 -31.45
N GLU A 144 42.24 12.28 -32.59
CA GLU A 144 43.70 12.38 -32.62
C GLU A 144 44.18 13.77 -32.19
N TYR A 145 43.44 14.83 -32.53
CA TYR A 145 43.67 16.17 -32.01
C TYR A 145 43.59 16.21 -30.47
N GLU A 146 42.50 15.69 -29.88
CA GLU A 146 42.32 15.61 -28.43
C GLU A 146 43.41 14.76 -27.75
N ARG A 147 43.81 13.64 -28.38
CA ARG A 147 44.89 12.76 -27.88
C ARG A 147 46.22 13.50 -27.77
N ARG A 148 46.53 14.41 -28.71
CA ARG A 148 47.77 15.19 -28.74
C ARG A 148 47.85 16.21 -27.61
N HIS A 149 46.71 16.63 -27.04
CA HIS A 149 46.61 17.59 -25.94
C HIS A 149 46.45 16.97 -24.55
N GLY A 150 46.17 15.66 -24.48
CA GLY A 150 46.48 14.86 -23.30
C GLY A 150 45.31 14.33 -22.48
N VAL A 151 44.21 13.87 -23.10
CA VAL A 151 43.33 12.82 -22.50
C VAL A 151 42.70 11.96 -23.62
N PRO A 152 42.75 10.61 -23.57
CA PRO A 152 41.93 9.76 -24.44
C PRO A 152 40.45 9.95 -24.08
N SER A 153 39.61 10.24 -25.08
CA SER A 153 38.17 10.46 -24.90
C SER A 153 37.57 9.43 -23.93
N SER A 154 37.22 9.85 -22.72
CA SER A 154 36.58 8.98 -21.75
C SER A 154 35.14 8.75 -22.21
N SER A 155 34.97 7.64 -22.93
CA SER A 155 33.69 6.96 -23.01
C SER A 155 33.16 6.82 -21.58
N LYS A 156 32.08 7.54 -21.24
CA LYS A 156 31.17 7.34 -20.10
C LYS A 156 31.59 6.17 -19.20
N GLU A 157 32.58 6.39 -18.34
CA GLU A 157 33.01 5.33 -17.45
C GLU A 157 32.04 5.31 -16.27
N ARG A 158 31.05 4.42 -16.38
CA ARG A 158 30.19 4.04 -15.25
C ARG A 158 31.10 3.73 -14.05
N THR A 159 30.95 4.53 -13.01
CA THR A 159 31.52 4.42 -11.67
C THR A 159 31.82 2.97 -11.25
N ARG A 160 33.07 2.54 -11.45
CA ARG A 160 33.60 1.28 -10.89
C ARG A 160 34.35 1.56 -9.61
N LEU A 161 34.48 0.51 -8.78
CA LEU A 161 35.19 0.52 -7.48
C LEU A 161 36.65 1.01 -7.57
N SER A 162 37.23 1.00 -8.77
CA SER A 162 38.57 1.55 -9.08
C SER A 162 38.71 3.04 -8.80
N SER A 163 37.61 3.78 -8.57
CA SER A 163 37.63 5.22 -8.28
C SER A 163 37.78 5.57 -6.80
N LEU A 164 37.84 4.60 -5.88
CA LEU A 164 38.15 4.87 -4.48
C LEU A 164 39.66 4.68 -4.30
N ASN A 165 40.37 5.74 -3.90
CA ASN A 165 41.81 5.73 -3.58
C ASN A 165 42.09 4.85 -2.34
N VAL A 166 41.93 3.54 -2.49
CA VAL A 166 42.05 2.54 -1.43
C VAL A 166 43.26 1.65 -1.71
N PRO A 167 44.12 1.40 -0.70
CA PRO A 167 45.26 0.51 -0.84
C PRO A 167 44.84 -0.89 -1.31
N PRO A 168 45.66 -1.60 -2.12
CA PRO A 168 45.31 -2.91 -2.68
C PRO A 168 44.83 -3.94 -1.65
N SER A 169 45.41 -3.94 -0.44
CA SER A 169 45.07 -4.84 0.67
C SER A 169 43.63 -4.69 1.18
N TYR A 170 43.03 -3.49 1.05
CA TYR A 170 41.67 -3.21 1.56
C TYR A 170 40.59 -3.23 0.48
N ARG A 171 40.96 -3.39 -0.81
CA ARG A 171 39.99 -3.41 -1.92
C ARG A 171 39.00 -4.58 -1.81
N LEU A 172 39.50 -5.78 -1.52
CA LEU A 172 38.68 -6.99 -1.41
C LEU A 172 37.77 -6.94 -0.16
N PRO A 173 38.26 -6.62 1.05
CA PRO A 173 37.40 -6.46 2.23
C PRO A 173 36.29 -5.43 2.03
N ILE A 174 36.60 -4.27 1.46
CA ILE A 174 35.61 -3.21 1.20
C ILE A 174 34.58 -3.65 0.16
N LEU A 175 35.00 -4.37 -0.88
CA LEU A 175 34.06 -4.92 -1.87
C LEU A 175 33.10 -5.93 -1.22
N VAL A 176 33.62 -6.85 -0.41
CA VAL A 176 32.82 -7.87 0.29
C VAL A 176 31.83 -7.22 1.25
N LEU A 177 32.28 -6.26 2.06
CA LEU A 177 31.41 -5.51 2.98
C LEU A 177 30.35 -4.66 2.27
N ARG A 178 30.61 -4.21 1.04
CA ARG A 178 29.58 -3.54 0.24
C ARG A 178 28.59 -4.53 -0.34
N LEU A 179 29.05 -5.67 -0.86
CA LEU A 179 28.17 -6.69 -1.42
C LEU A 179 27.23 -7.28 -0.37
N SER A 180 27.66 -7.34 0.90
CA SER A 180 26.79 -7.82 1.99
C SER A 180 25.55 -6.95 2.22
N CYS A 181 25.53 -5.67 1.81
CA CYS A 181 24.33 -4.82 1.91
C CYS A 181 23.18 -5.28 0.98
N LEU A 182 23.48 -6.09 -0.03
CA LEU A 182 22.51 -6.64 -0.97
C LEU A 182 21.90 -7.97 -0.51
N ILE A 183 22.47 -8.64 0.49
CA ILE A 183 22.02 -9.97 0.94
C ILE A 183 20.51 -10.01 1.25
N PRO A 184 19.93 -9.06 2.01
CA PRO A 184 18.48 -9.06 2.27
C PRO A 184 17.65 -8.97 0.99
N ALA A 185 18.05 -8.11 0.05
CA ALA A 185 17.38 -7.96 -1.24
C ALA A 185 17.52 -9.22 -2.09
N SER A 186 18.70 -9.84 -2.12
CA SER A 186 18.93 -11.11 -2.85
C SER A 186 18.07 -12.25 -2.32
N LEU A 187 17.95 -12.40 -1.00
CA LEU A 187 17.04 -13.37 -0.38
C LEU A 187 15.57 -13.07 -0.72
N GLY A 188 15.20 -11.79 -0.74
CA GLY A 188 13.89 -11.32 -1.17
C GLY A 188 13.57 -11.65 -2.62
N VAL A 189 14.51 -11.40 -3.53
CA VAL A 189 14.42 -11.73 -4.95
C VAL A 189 14.22 -13.23 -5.12
N TYR A 190 15.04 -14.05 -4.46
CA TYR A 190 14.93 -15.50 -4.50
C TYR A 190 13.54 -15.99 -4.06
N ASN A 191 13.05 -15.49 -2.91
CA ASN A 191 11.74 -15.88 -2.37
C ASN A 191 10.57 -15.45 -3.28
N ASN A 192 10.59 -14.22 -3.80
CA ASN A 192 9.53 -13.74 -4.69
C ASN A 192 9.54 -14.45 -6.05
N ILE A 193 10.71 -14.79 -6.60
CA ILE A 193 10.82 -15.56 -7.84
C ILE A 193 10.25 -16.97 -7.64
N THR A 194 10.70 -17.68 -6.61
CA THR A 194 10.22 -19.05 -6.34
C THR A 194 8.71 -19.09 -6.15
N LYS A 195 8.13 -18.11 -5.47
CA LYS A 195 6.67 -17.99 -5.30
C LYS A 195 5.93 -17.54 -6.56
N SER A 196 6.55 -16.75 -7.42
CA SER A 196 5.97 -16.35 -8.72
C SER A 196 5.80 -17.55 -9.67
N TYR A 197 6.72 -18.52 -9.63
CA TYR A 197 6.64 -19.74 -10.43
C TYR A 197 5.88 -20.89 -9.77
N SER A 198 5.53 -20.79 -8.49
CA SER A 198 4.69 -21.79 -7.85
C SER A 198 3.27 -21.75 -8.44
N ARG A 199 2.73 -22.93 -8.83
CA ARG A 199 1.36 -23.04 -9.34
C ARG A 199 0.39 -22.51 -8.28
N THR A 200 -0.58 -21.71 -8.72
CA THR A 200 -1.70 -21.28 -7.88
C THR A 200 -2.40 -22.52 -7.35
N THR A 201 -2.21 -22.83 -6.07
CA THR A 201 -2.98 -23.87 -5.39
C THR A 201 -4.39 -23.31 -5.25
N LEU A 202 -5.30 -23.84 -6.07
CA LEU A 202 -6.72 -23.73 -5.76
C LEU A 202 -6.96 -24.51 -4.46
N ASP A 203 -7.91 -24.05 -3.66
CA ASP A 203 -8.43 -24.85 -2.56
C ASP A 203 -9.01 -26.18 -3.08
N SER A 204 -9.35 -27.10 -2.18
CA SER A 204 -9.88 -28.42 -2.52
C SER A 204 -11.13 -28.39 -3.40
N THR A 205 -11.80 -27.23 -3.48
CA THR A 205 -13.02 -27.04 -4.27
C THR A 205 -12.76 -26.51 -5.68
N GLY A 206 -11.53 -26.06 -5.99
CA GLY A 206 -11.21 -25.45 -7.27
C GLY A 206 -11.76 -24.03 -7.44
N LEU A 207 -12.42 -23.47 -6.41
CA LEU A 207 -13.16 -22.20 -6.48
C LEU A 207 -12.34 -21.01 -5.97
N PHE A 208 -11.46 -21.22 -5.00
CA PHE A 208 -10.70 -20.14 -4.37
C PHE A 208 -9.20 -20.29 -4.61
N GLN A 209 -8.59 -19.25 -5.19
CA GLN A 209 -7.13 -19.15 -5.32
C GLN A 209 -6.51 -18.67 -4.00
N ASN A 210 -5.37 -19.25 -3.63
CA ASN A 210 -4.58 -18.82 -2.48
C ASN A 210 -4.29 -17.30 -2.50
N LYS A 211 -4.27 -16.64 -1.34
CA LYS A 211 -4.34 -15.15 -1.19
C LYS A 211 -3.29 -14.35 -1.97
N SER A 212 -2.10 -14.90 -2.19
CA SER A 212 -0.99 -14.21 -2.85
C SER A 212 -0.77 -14.75 -4.27
N THR A 213 -1.24 -14.00 -5.27
CA THR A 213 -1.11 -14.38 -6.69
C THR A 213 0.34 -14.30 -7.16
N PRO A 214 0.71 -15.01 -8.25
CA PRO A 214 2.00 -14.82 -8.92
C PRO A 214 2.26 -13.34 -9.28
N LEU A 215 1.21 -12.61 -9.65
CA LEU A 215 1.27 -11.17 -9.93
C LEU A 215 1.72 -10.36 -8.70
N ILE A 216 1.20 -10.65 -7.50
CA ILE A 216 1.61 -9.99 -6.26
C ILE A 216 3.10 -10.19 -6.01
N HIS A 217 3.62 -11.40 -6.20
CA HIS A 217 5.04 -11.71 -6.02
C HIS A 217 5.92 -11.05 -7.09
N ASN A 218 5.44 -10.94 -8.33
CA ASN A 218 6.14 -10.20 -9.40
C ASN A 218 6.23 -8.70 -9.09
N VAL A 219 5.17 -8.08 -8.56
CA VAL A 219 5.21 -6.67 -8.13
C VAL A 219 6.15 -6.49 -6.93
N ALA A 220 6.08 -7.40 -5.95
CA ALA A 220 6.98 -7.38 -4.80
C ALA A 220 8.45 -7.58 -5.20
N LEU A 221 8.73 -8.37 -6.24
CA LEU A 221 10.07 -8.51 -6.81
C LEU A 221 10.62 -7.17 -7.32
N VAL A 222 9.80 -6.36 -7.98
CA VAL A 222 10.21 -5.03 -8.47
C VAL A 222 10.54 -4.09 -7.31
N TRP A 223 9.70 -4.06 -6.27
CA TRP A 223 10.00 -3.32 -5.03
C TRP A 223 11.28 -3.82 -4.34
N CYS A 224 11.50 -5.14 -4.31
CA CYS A 224 12.69 -5.73 -3.72
C CYS A 224 13.98 -5.31 -4.45
N ILE A 225 13.96 -5.30 -5.79
CA ILE A 225 15.08 -4.82 -6.61
C ILE A 225 15.35 -3.34 -6.35
N LEU A 226 14.29 -2.52 -6.24
CA LEU A 226 14.42 -1.09 -5.93
C LEU A 226 15.03 -0.85 -4.53
N ALA A 227 14.63 -1.64 -3.53
CA ALA A 227 15.23 -1.59 -2.19
C ALA A 227 16.73 -1.89 -2.25
N GLY A 228 17.12 -2.96 -2.97
CA GLY A 228 18.53 -3.31 -3.18
C GLY A 228 19.31 -2.20 -3.86
N TYR A 229 18.74 -1.58 -4.90
CA TYR A 229 19.33 -0.45 -5.61
C TYR A 229 19.59 0.76 -4.70
N TRP A 230 18.60 1.15 -3.89
CA TRP A 230 18.77 2.29 -2.97
C TRP A 230 19.67 1.99 -1.77
N SER A 231 19.67 0.75 -1.26
CA SER A 231 20.63 0.28 -0.26
C SER A 231 22.06 0.36 -0.79
N TRP A 232 22.28 -0.08 -2.04
CA TRP A 232 23.57 0.01 -2.71
C TRP A 232 24.04 1.46 -2.88
N ILE A 233 23.17 2.37 -3.32
CA ILE A 233 23.52 3.78 -3.47
C ILE A 233 23.88 4.41 -2.13
N LEU A 234 23.09 4.15 -1.09
CA LEU A 234 23.30 4.69 0.25
C LEU A 234 24.66 4.27 0.80
N THR A 235 24.95 2.96 0.78
CA THR A 235 26.21 2.40 1.28
C THR A 235 27.42 2.90 0.47
N THR A 236 27.29 2.96 -0.86
CA THR A 236 28.35 3.47 -1.75
C THR A 236 28.67 4.94 -1.46
N SER A 237 27.63 5.75 -1.28
CA SER A 237 27.77 7.19 -1.03
C SER A 237 28.35 7.47 0.36
N MET A 238 27.89 6.74 1.39
CA MET A 238 28.40 6.89 2.76
C MET A 238 29.84 6.42 2.88
N LEU A 239 30.18 5.28 2.28
CA LEU A 239 31.55 4.78 2.28
C LEU A 239 32.53 5.76 1.62
N ARG A 240 32.15 6.33 0.46
CA ARG A 240 32.98 7.34 -0.21
C ARG A 240 33.29 8.51 0.72
N ARG A 241 32.27 8.99 1.45
CA ARG A 241 32.41 10.07 2.42
C ARG A 241 33.27 9.67 3.62
N TRP A 242 33.08 8.47 4.16
CA TRP A 242 33.86 8.03 5.32
C TRP A 242 35.32 7.81 5.00
N LEU A 243 35.64 7.26 3.82
CA LEU A 243 37.03 7.12 3.37
C LEU A 243 37.72 8.48 3.11
N HIS A 244 36.94 9.55 2.95
CA HIS A 244 37.48 10.89 2.82
C HIS A 244 37.77 11.55 4.18
N HIS A 245 36.92 11.34 5.18
CA HIS A 245 37.03 12.02 6.48
C HIS A 245 37.67 11.18 7.60
N TYR A 246 37.73 9.86 7.45
CA TYR A 246 38.18 8.94 8.50
C TYR A 246 39.20 7.95 7.96
N GLU A 247 40.00 7.41 8.88
CA GLU A 247 40.86 6.25 8.59
C GLU A 247 40.03 5.05 8.10
N ILE A 248 40.66 4.22 7.27
CA ILE A 248 40.02 3.06 6.63
C ILE A 248 39.39 2.12 7.67
N SER A 249 40.06 1.89 8.80
CA SER A 249 39.56 1.08 9.92
C SER A 249 38.23 1.62 10.47
N SER A 250 38.16 2.92 10.75
CA SER A 250 36.95 3.59 11.25
C SER A 250 35.84 3.61 10.20
N ALA A 251 36.18 3.82 8.93
CA ALA A 251 35.22 3.75 7.82
C ALA A 251 34.61 2.36 7.66
N MET A 252 35.40 1.28 7.84
CA MET A 252 34.91 -0.09 7.83
C MET A 252 33.98 -0.38 9.01
N VAL A 253 34.31 0.05 10.23
CA VAL A 253 33.43 -0.13 11.40
C VAL A 253 32.07 0.52 11.14
N ARG A 254 32.04 1.75 10.62
CA ARG A 254 30.80 2.45 10.29
C ARG A 254 29.99 1.75 9.19
N LEU A 255 30.66 1.19 8.18
CA LEU A 255 30.01 0.39 7.14
C LEU A 255 29.41 -0.90 7.70
N ILE A 256 30.11 -1.57 8.60
CA ILE A 256 29.61 -2.75 9.30
C ILE A 256 28.36 -2.37 10.12
N THR A 257 28.43 -1.31 10.92
CA THR A 257 27.29 -0.83 11.72
C THR A 257 26.07 -0.51 10.86
N LEU A 258 26.25 0.22 9.75
CA LEU A 258 25.16 0.53 8.82
C LEU A 258 24.54 -0.73 8.21
N THR A 259 25.38 -1.71 7.85
CA THR A 259 24.91 -2.99 7.30
C THR A 259 24.09 -3.77 8.32
N VAL A 260 24.55 -3.85 9.57
CA VAL A 260 23.83 -4.50 10.66
C VAL A 260 22.48 -3.83 10.91
N ILE A 261 22.42 -2.51 10.97
CA ILE A 261 21.16 -1.76 11.14
C ILE A 261 20.17 -2.09 10.02
N ASN A 262 20.63 -2.03 8.76
CA ASN A 262 19.78 -2.30 7.60
C ASN A 262 19.24 -3.73 7.60
N TRP A 263 20.06 -4.70 8.03
CA TRP A 263 19.65 -6.10 8.16
C TRP A 263 18.62 -6.27 9.27
N SER A 264 18.85 -5.70 10.45
CA SER A 264 17.93 -5.79 11.59
C SER A 264 16.57 -5.19 11.26
N VAL A 265 16.53 -4.03 10.59
CA VAL A 265 15.27 -3.41 10.13
C VAL A 265 14.57 -4.29 9.10
N SER A 266 15.31 -4.84 8.13
CA SER A 266 14.74 -5.73 7.11
C SER A 266 14.17 -7.02 7.72
N ALA A 267 14.85 -7.59 8.72
CA ALA A 267 14.41 -8.77 9.44
C ALA A 267 13.16 -8.49 10.29
N PHE A 268 13.13 -7.37 11.02
CA PHE A 268 11.97 -6.94 11.80
C PHE A 268 10.74 -6.75 10.92
N LEU A 269 10.85 -6.00 9.83
CA LEU A 269 9.75 -5.78 8.89
C LEU A 269 9.30 -7.09 8.21
N SER A 270 10.23 -8.01 7.95
CA SER A 270 9.90 -9.34 7.45
C SER A 270 9.08 -10.17 8.44
N SER A 271 9.38 -10.04 9.74
CA SER A 271 8.62 -10.68 10.81
C SER A 271 7.23 -10.08 10.96
N HIS A 272 7.13 -8.74 10.88
CA HIS A 272 5.87 -8.02 11.11
C HIS A 272 4.81 -8.25 10.02
N TYR A 273 5.18 -8.14 8.74
CA TYR A 273 4.20 -8.27 7.64
C TYR A 273 3.89 -9.73 7.23
N GLY A 274 4.63 -10.71 7.76
CA GLY A 274 4.49 -12.12 7.40
C GLY A 274 4.90 -12.44 5.95
N ILE A 275 4.84 -13.73 5.59
CA ILE A 275 5.25 -14.22 4.25
C ILE A 275 4.22 -13.83 3.17
N ASP A 276 2.96 -13.61 3.56
CA ASP A 276 1.83 -13.44 2.65
C ASP A 276 1.57 -11.99 2.18
N GLN A 277 2.30 -11.02 2.72
CA GLN A 277 2.20 -9.60 2.31
C GLN A 277 3.52 -9.06 1.73
N PRO A 278 4.01 -9.62 0.61
CA PRO A 278 5.35 -9.32 0.12
C PRO A 278 5.47 -7.88 -0.43
N ILE A 279 4.38 -7.27 -0.94
CA ILE A 279 4.40 -5.89 -1.43
C ILE A 279 4.61 -4.90 -0.29
N TRP A 280 3.78 -4.98 0.77
CA TRP A 280 3.87 -4.10 1.94
C TRP A 280 5.25 -4.14 2.58
N LYS A 281 5.77 -5.34 2.81
CA LYS A 281 7.13 -5.57 3.31
C LYS A 281 8.18 -4.78 2.51
N TRP A 282 8.24 -4.98 1.19
CA TRP A 282 9.29 -4.37 0.35
C TRP A 282 9.06 -2.89 0.08
N MET A 283 7.81 -2.43 0.08
CA MET A 283 7.46 -1.03 -0.02
C MET A 283 7.91 -0.24 1.21
N THR A 284 7.69 -0.78 2.42
CA THR A 284 8.15 -0.15 3.67
C THR A 284 9.68 -0.10 3.76
N ILE A 285 10.37 -1.19 3.38
CA ILE A 285 11.84 -1.21 3.29
C ILE A 285 12.35 -0.16 2.29
N CYS A 286 11.72 -0.06 1.10
CA CYS A 286 12.06 0.96 0.11
C CYS A 286 11.88 2.39 0.65
N LEU A 287 10.76 2.65 1.34
CA LEU A 287 10.48 3.96 1.91
C LEU A 287 11.55 4.39 2.91
N ILE A 288 12.01 3.49 3.77
CA ILE A 288 13.09 3.75 4.72
C ILE A 288 14.38 4.12 3.98
N PHE A 289 14.76 3.35 2.95
CA PHE A 289 15.95 3.66 2.15
C PHE A 289 15.82 4.95 1.35
N LEU A 290 14.63 5.28 0.85
CA LEU A 290 14.33 6.55 0.20
C LEU A 290 14.58 7.71 1.17
N ILE A 291 13.95 7.66 2.35
CA ILE A 291 14.09 8.69 3.39
C ILE A 291 15.55 8.83 3.81
N SER A 292 16.27 7.72 4.02
CA SER A 292 17.71 7.76 4.33
C SER A 292 18.54 8.41 3.23
N ASN A 293 18.24 8.14 1.95
CA ASN A 293 18.92 8.77 0.83
C ASN A 293 18.57 10.26 0.71
N VAL A 294 17.32 10.66 0.95
CA VAL A 294 16.88 12.06 0.97
C VAL A 294 17.58 12.82 2.10
N LEU A 295 17.52 12.30 3.33
CA LEU A 295 18.19 12.88 4.49
C LEU A 295 19.68 13.05 4.24
N LYS A 296 20.34 12.03 3.68
CA LYS A 296 21.74 12.13 3.28
C LYS A 296 21.98 13.29 2.31
N ILE A 297 21.18 13.40 1.23
CA ILE A 297 21.34 14.47 0.23
C ILE A 297 21.14 15.85 0.88
N THR A 298 20.09 16.00 1.70
CA THR A 298 19.77 17.26 2.38
C THR A 298 20.87 17.67 3.35
N LEU A 299 21.38 16.74 4.17
CA LEU A 299 22.48 17.00 5.10
C LEU A 299 23.77 17.37 4.35
N THR A 300 24.05 16.74 3.21
CA THR A 300 25.22 17.10 2.37
C THR A 300 25.09 18.44 1.65
N SER A 301 23.88 18.95 1.47
CA SER A 301 23.63 20.23 0.79
C SER A 301 23.71 21.46 1.72
N ASN A 302 23.86 21.26 3.04
CA ASN A 302 23.88 22.36 4.01
C ASN A 302 25.27 23.02 4.09
N PRO A 303 25.42 24.31 3.73
CA PRO A 303 26.70 25.00 3.72
C PRO A 303 27.35 25.16 5.11
N ARG A 304 26.60 25.05 6.22
CA ARG A 304 27.17 25.10 7.58
C ARG A 304 28.17 23.98 7.89
N TYR A 305 28.14 22.88 7.14
CA TYR A 305 29.09 21.77 7.29
C TYR A 305 30.39 21.95 6.48
N TYR A 306 30.48 23.00 5.64
CA TYR A 306 31.65 23.29 4.79
C TYR A 306 32.56 24.40 5.34
N SER A 307 32.32 24.91 6.55
CA SER A 307 33.08 26.07 7.09
C SER A 307 34.55 25.81 7.41
N HIS A 308 35.07 24.60 7.19
CA HIS A 308 36.46 24.22 7.50
C HIS A 308 37.25 23.63 6.32
N ILE A 309 36.77 23.71 5.08
CA ILE A 309 37.45 23.07 3.94
C ILE A 309 37.53 24.07 2.77
N GLU A 310 38.72 24.64 2.56
CA GLU A 310 39.04 25.52 1.42
C GLU A 310 39.36 24.76 0.11
N ASP A 311 39.21 23.43 0.06
CA ASP A 311 39.85 22.62 -1.00
C ASP A 311 38.98 21.47 -1.57
N MET A 312 37.68 21.70 -1.84
CA MET A 312 36.87 20.71 -2.57
C MET A 312 36.04 21.31 -3.72
N GLN A 313 36.57 21.19 -4.94
CA GLN A 313 35.77 21.08 -6.17
C GLN A 313 35.20 19.65 -6.27
N GLU A 314 34.03 19.38 -5.70
CA GLU A 314 33.13 18.41 -6.34
C GLU A 314 32.45 19.15 -7.50
N PRO A 315 32.35 18.55 -8.72
CA PRO A 315 31.57 19.16 -9.79
C PRO A 315 30.17 19.42 -9.22
N ARG A 316 29.59 20.60 -9.47
CA ARG A 316 28.18 20.90 -9.18
C ARG A 316 27.30 19.97 -10.01
N ALA A 317 27.24 18.70 -9.63
CA ALA A 317 26.26 17.76 -10.12
C ALA A 317 24.92 18.41 -9.79
N ASN A 318 24.12 18.68 -10.82
CA ASN A 318 22.86 19.39 -10.67
C ASN A 318 21.97 18.59 -9.69
N HIS A 319 22.02 18.92 -8.40
CA HIS A 319 21.54 18.05 -7.32
C HIS A 319 20.07 17.72 -7.52
N LYS A 320 19.30 18.67 -8.08
CA LYS A 320 17.91 18.48 -8.51
C LYS A 320 17.78 17.39 -9.59
N SER A 321 18.62 17.42 -10.62
CA SER A 321 18.60 16.42 -11.69
C SER A 321 19.02 15.02 -11.21
N THR A 322 20.04 14.92 -10.35
CA THR A 322 20.47 13.62 -9.81
C THR A 322 19.42 13.06 -8.86
N PHE A 323 18.84 13.89 -7.99
CA PHE A 323 17.74 13.52 -7.10
C PHE A 323 16.54 12.96 -7.88
N VAL A 324 16.09 13.69 -8.90
CA VAL A 324 14.96 13.28 -9.75
C VAL A 324 15.26 11.95 -10.47
N ARG A 325 16.43 11.82 -11.10
CA ARG A 325 16.75 10.63 -11.91
C ARG A 325 17.04 9.38 -11.08
N VAL A 326 17.62 9.52 -9.89
CA VAL A 326 18.11 8.38 -9.09
C VAL A 326 17.09 7.93 -8.04
N LEU A 327 16.29 8.86 -7.51
CA LEU A 327 15.31 8.56 -6.46
C LEU A 327 13.87 8.63 -7.01
N ILE A 328 13.45 9.76 -7.59
CA ILE A 328 12.05 9.95 -7.97
C ILE A 328 11.63 9.03 -9.13
N LEU A 329 12.39 9.04 -10.23
CA LEU A 329 11.98 8.33 -11.45
C LEU A 329 11.84 6.80 -11.23
N PRO A 330 12.80 6.10 -10.61
CA PRO A 330 12.62 4.67 -10.28
C PRO A 330 11.41 4.42 -9.38
N LEU A 331 11.18 5.25 -8.36
CA LEU A 331 10.02 5.12 -7.48
C LEU A 331 8.70 5.27 -8.25
N THR A 332 8.59 6.30 -9.10
CA THR A 332 7.36 6.54 -9.87
C THR A 332 7.00 5.34 -10.75
N VAL A 333 7.98 4.75 -11.44
CA VAL A 333 7.77 3.57 -12.29
C VAL A 333 7.22 2.40 -11.47
N VAL A 334 7.83 2.10 -10.32
CA VAL A 334 7.39 0.98 -9.47
C VAL A 334 6.01 1.23 -8.87
N VAL A 335 5.69 2.47 -8.49
CA VAL A 335 4.35 2.85 -8.01
C VAL A 335 3.30 2.68 -9.12
N PHE A 336 3.58 3.11 -10.36
CA PHE A 336 2.67 2.89 -11.48
C PHE A 336 2.46 1.41 -11.77
N ILE A 337 3.53 0.59 -11.79
CA ILE A 337 3.42 -0.87 -11.95
C ILE A 337 2.52 -1.47 -10.86
N THR A 338 2.71 -1.03 -9.61
CA THR A 338 1.89 -1.48 -8.47
C THR A 338 0.42 -1.10 -8.67
N MET A 339 0.14 0.15 -9.05
CA MET A 339 -1.21 0.64 -9.32
C MET A 339 -1.90 -0.17 -10.44
N PHE A 340 -1.24 -0.38 -11.58
CA PHE A 340 -1.80 -1.16 -12.69
C PHE A 340 -2.03 -2.63 -12.31
N ALA A 341 -1.10 -3.23 -11.57
CA ALA A 341 -1.27 -4.60 -11.07
C ALA A 341 -2.45 -4.71 -10.09
N SER A 342 -2.61 -3.74 -9.19
CA SER A 342 -3.76 -3.67 -8.28
C SER A 342 -5.07 -3.50 -9.04
N LEU A 343 -5.13 -2.59 -10.03
CA LEU A 343 -6.33 -2.40 -10.87
C LEU A 343 -6.66 -3.67 -11.68
N TYR A 344 -5.65 -4.34 -12.23
CA TYR A 344 -5.83 -5.61 -12.93
C TYR A 344 -6.38 -6.69 -12.00
N GLN A 345 -5.82 -6.82 -10.80
CA GLN A 345 -6.29 -7.78 -9.80
C GLN A 345 -7.73 -7.50 -9.37
N VAL A 346 -8.10 -6.24 -9.14
CA VAL A 346 -9.49 -5.84 -8.86
C VAL A 346 -10.41 -6.20 -10.03
N GLY A 347 -9.96 -5.97 -11.27
CA GLY A 347 -10.69 -6.37 -12.47
C GLY A 347 -10.90 -7.89 -12.57
N GLN A 348 -9.89 -8.69 -12.26
CA GLN A 348 -9.98 -10.14 -12.22
C GLN A 348 -10.93 -10.63 -11.13
N MET A 349 -10.83 -10.08 -9.91
CA MET A 349 -11.74 -10.43 -8.81
C MET A 349 -13.20 -10.11 -9.17
N ARG A 350 -13.47 -8.94 -9.77
CA ARG A 350 -14.83 -8.60 -10.23
C ARG A 350 -15.36 -9.59 -11.27
N ARG A 351 -14.53 -10.03 -12.22
CA ARG A 351 -14.91 -11.05 -13.22
C ARG A 351 -15.18 -12.41 -12.57
N GLN A 352 -14.32 -12.85 -11.66
CA GLN A 352 -14.54 -14.10 -10.91
C GLN A 352 -15.84 -14.03 -10.11
N SER A 353 -16.10 -12.94 -9.39
CA SER A 353 -17.36 -12.75 -8.68
C SER A 353 -18.58 -12.77 -9.61
N SER A 354 -18.51 -12.19 -10.82
CA SER A 354 -19.61 -12.28 -11.79
C SER A 354 -19.85 -13.70 -12.31
N VAL A 355 -18.78 -14.47 -12.56
CA VAL A 355 -18.88 -15.86 -13.00
C VAL A 355 -19.46 -16.74 -11.89
N LEU A 356 -18.97 -16.57 -10.66
CA LEU A 356 -19.53 -17.21 -9.47
C LEU A 356 -20.99 -16.80 -9.26
N ALA A 357 -21.38 -15.57 -9.62
CA ALA A 357 -22.75 -15.10 -9.52
C ALA A 357 -23.70 -15.70 -10.56
N GLU A 358 -23.23 -16.26 -11.67
CA GLU A 358 -24.08 -16.85 -12.73
C GLU A 358 -24.05 -18.38 -12.76
N MET A 359 -23.09 -19.01 -12.06
CA MET A 359 -22.96 -20.47 -12.04
C MET A 359 -24.13 -21.14 -11.30
N ARG A 360 -24.90 -21.98 -11.99
CA ARG A 360 -25.84 -22.92 -11.33
C ARG A 360 -25.02 -23.91 -10.50
N MET A 361 -25.24 -23.91 -9.19
CA MET A 361 -24.52 -24.79 -8.30
C MET A 361 -25.11 -26.20 -8.34
N VAL A 362 -24.24 -27.19 -8.50
CA VAL A 362 -24.59 -28.59 -8.33
C VAL A 362 -24.39 -28.90 -6.85
N THR A 363 -25.47 -28.94 -6.09
CA THR A 363 -25.44 -29.42 -4.71
C THR A 363 -25.36 -30.94 -4.68
N PRO A 364 -24.48 -31.53 -3.85
CA PRO A 364 -24.48 -32.98 -3.64
C PRO A 364 -25.85 -33.46 -3.15
N VAL A 365 -26.22 -34.67 -3.58
CA VAL A 365 -27.40 -35.36 -3.06
C VAL A 365 -27.11 -35.71 -1.59
N GLY A 366 -27.82 -35.04 -0.68
CA GLY A 366 -27.72 -35.30 0.76
C GLY A 366 -28.50 -36.57 1.13
N ARG A 367 -28.23 -37.13 2.30
CA ARG A 367 -28.98 -38.27 2.84
C ARG A 367 -30.42 -37.85 3.12
N GLN A 368 -31.40 -38.73 2.91
CA GLN A 368 -32.75 -38.46 3.40
C GLN A 368 -32.75 -38.56 4.94
N HIS A 369 -33.33 -37.55 5.60
CA HIS A 369 -33.53 -37.60 7.04
C HIS A 369 -34.84 -38.35 7.34
N PRO A 370 -34.85 -39.40 8.19
CA PRO A 370 -36.05 -40.23 8.41
C PRO A 370 -37.28 -39.46 8.92
N GLN A 371 -37.05 -38.38 9.69
CA GLN A 371 -38.12 -37.52 10.23
C GLN A 371 -38.47 -36.34 9.31
N LEU A 372 -37.90 -36.25 8.10
CA LEU A 372 -38.27 -35.25 7.11
C LEU A 372 -38.99 -35.95 5.95
N ALA A 373 -40.32 -35.88 5.95
CA ALA A 373 -41.13 -36.52 4.94
C ALA A 373 -40.85 -35.96 3.53
N GLU A 374 -41.01 -36.78 2.49
CA GLU A 374 -40.93 -36.31 1.11
C GLU A 374 -42.14 -35.41 0.78
N SER A 375 -41.86 -34.28 0.14
CA SER A 375 -42.83 -33.24 -0.21
C SER A 375 -42.26 -32.36 -1.34
N GLU A 376 -43.09 -31.50 -1.93
CA GLU A 376 -42.64 -30.53 -2.92
C GLU A 376 -41.59 -29.57 -2.33
N VAL A 377 -41.81 -29.13 -1.08
CA VAL A 377 -40.90 -28.24 -0.33
C VAL A 377 -40.55 -28.83 1.04
N ARG A 378 -39.29 -29.19 1.25
CA ARG A 378 -38.81 -29.74 2.53
C ARG A 378 -38.04 -28.68 3.32
N VAL A 379 -38.43 -28.44 4.56
CA VAL A 379 -37.87 -27.37 5.38
C VAL A 379 -37.17 -27.94 6.62
N MET A 380 -35.89 -27.59 6.80
CA MET A 380 -35.15 -27.82 8.03
C MET A 380 -35.17 -26.56 8.90
N VAL A 381 -35.63 -26.70 10.15
CA VAL A 381 -35.81 -25.60 11.10
C VAL A 381 -34.91 -25.80 12.31
N PHE A 382 -33.94 -24.93 12.48
CA PHE A 382 -32.99 -25.00 13.58
C PHE A 382 -33.26 -23.85 14.54
N VAL A 383 -33.63 -24.19 15.77
CA VAL A 383 -33.94 -23.23 16.83
C VAL A 383 -32.75 -23.18 17.77
N LEU A 384 -31.97 -22.10 17.77
CA LEU A 384 -30.86 -21.98 18.70
C LEU A 384 -31.38 -21.81 20.12
N SER A 385 -30.79 -22.55 21.05
CA SER A 385 -31.11 -22.49 22.48
C SER A 385 -29.84 -22.73 23.30
N ALA A 386 -29.84 -22.51 24.62
CA ALA A 386 -28.63 -22.59 25.43
C ALA A 386 -28.78 -23.54 26.64
N TRP A 387 -27.65 -23.85 27.27
CA TRP A 387 -27.56 -24.57 28.55
C TRP A 387 -27.90 -23.67 29.74
N THR A 388 -29.13 -23.14 29.81
CA THR A 388 -29.61 -22.35 30.96
C THR A 388 -31.02 -22.79 31.40
N PRO A 389 -31.38 -22.66 32.70
CA PRO A 389 -32.76 -22.94 33.15
C PRO A 389 -33.80 -22.06 32.44
N LYS A 390 -33.44 -20.82 32.09
CA LYS A 390 -34.28 -19.93 31.29
C LYS A 390 -34.53 -20.48 29.90
N SER A 391 -33.50 -20.98 29.22
CA SER A 391 -33.63 -21.60 27.89
C SER A 391 -34.47 -22.88 27.91
N VAL A 392 -34.40 -23.70 28.97
CA VAL A 392 -35.32 -24.83 29.15
C VAL A 392 -36.78 -24.35 29.14
N GLN A 393 -37.07 -23.27 29.88
CA GLN A 393 -38.41 -22.66 29.87
C GLN A 393 -38.76 -22.06 28.50
N LYS A 394 -37.82 -21.40 27.81
CA LYS A 394 -38.04 -20.85 26.45
C LYS A 394 -38.44 -21.95 25.47
N ARG A 395 -37.73 -23.08 25.44
CA ARG A 395 -38.07 -24.24 24.60
C ARG A 395 -39.47 -24.78 24.90
N LYS A 396 -39.83 -24.90 26.18
CA LYS A 396 -41.20 -25.27 26.59
C LYS A 396 -42.25 -24.32 26.03
N VAL A 397 -42.06 -23.01 26.20
CA VAL A 397 -42.98 -21.99 25.68
C VAL A 397 -43.04 -22.06 24.16
N PHE A 398 -41.91 -22.26 23.47
CA PHE A 398 -41.85 -22.39 22.02
C PHE A 398 -42.71 -23.56 21.52
N ARG A 399 -42.61 -24.75 22.15
CA ARG A 399 -43.47 -25.92 21.86
C ARG A 399 -44.95 -25.64 22.11
N GLU A 400 -45.26 -24.95 23.20
CA GLU A 400 -46.63 -24.68 23.60
C GLU A 400 -47.30 -23.53 22.83
N THR A 401 -46.52 -22.74 22.09
CA THR A 401 -46.98 -21.52 21.40
C THR A 401 -46.73 -21.57 19.89
N THR A 402 -45.63 -20.99 19.41
CA THR A 402 -45.31 -20.81 17.99
C THR A 402 -45.30 -22.15 17.26
N LEU A 403 -44.75 -23.21 17.84
CA LEU A 403 -44.70 -24.52 17.17
C LEU A 403 -46.09 -25.09 16.83
N LYS A 404 -47.14 -24.72 17.59
CA LYS A 404 -48.53 -25.11 17.28
C LYS A 404 -49.07 -24.50 15.98
N LEU A 405 -48.40 -23.48 15.43
CA LEU A 405 -48.72 -22.87 14.15
C LEU A 405 -48.03 -23.57 12.98
N MET A 406 -47.04 -24.45 13.24
CA MET A 406 -46.38 -25.21 12.20
C MET A 406 -47.39 -26.16 11.56
N PRO A 407 -47.58 -26.11 10.22
CA PRO A 407 -48.51 -27.01 9.57
C PRO A 407 -48.03 -28.45 9.72
N LYS A 408 -48.98 -29.38 9.67
CA LYS A 408 -48.66 -30.81 9.59
C LYS A 408 -48.05 -31.11 8.23
N ASP A 409 -47.14 -32.08 8.19
CA ASP A 409 -46.55 -32.56 6.94
C ASP A 409 -47.65 -32.96 5.94
N SER A 410 -47.42 -32.58 4.68
CA SER A 410 -48.31 -32.82 3.55
C SER A 410 -47.49 -33.09 2.27
N GLU A 411 -48.16 -33.39 1.16
CA GLU A 411 -47.49 -33.55 -0.13
C GLU A 411 -46.80 -32.25 -0.61
N HIS A 412 -47.28 -31.09 -0.18
CA HIS A 412 -46.75 -29.78 -0.58
C HIS A 412 -45.59 -29.30 0.28
N ILE A 413 -45.67 -29.48 1.60
CA ILE A 413 -44.64 -29.05 2.53
C ILE A 413 -44.42 -30.04 3.67
N SER A 414 -43.17 -30.21 4.08
CA SER A 414 -42.79 -31.00 5.25
C SER A 414 -41.71 -30.32 6.08
N TYR A 415 -41.67 -30.65 7.37
CA TYR A 415 -40.80 -30.02 8.34
C TYR A 415 -39.95 -31.02 9.11
N PHE A 416 -38.70 -30.63 9.35
CA PHE A 416 -37.85 -31.22 10.37
C PHE A 416 -37.35 -30.09 11.26
N TYR A 417 -37.59 -30.16 12.56
CA TYR A 417 -37.08 -29.15 13.49
C TYR A 417 -36.28 -29.76 14.63
N ARG A 418 -35.29 -29.01 15.11
CA ARG A 418 -34.52 -29.31 16.32
C ARG A 418 -34.14 -28.04 17.07
N PHE A 419 -34.16 -28.12 18.39
CA PHE A 419 -33.45 -27.19 19.26
C PHE A 419 -31.96 -27.53 19.24
N ILE A 420 -31.13 -26.55 18.90
CA ILE A 420 -29.69 -26.75 18.72
C ILE A 420 -28.96 -26.26 19.96
N LEU A 421 -28.24 -27.18 20.59
CA LEU A 421 -27.37 -26.92 21.74
C LEU A 421 -25.94 -27.38 21.40
N GLY A 422 -24.93 -26.63 21.84
CA GLY A 422 -23.55 -27.11 21.87
C GLY A 422 -23.32 -28.04 23.06
N GLN A 423 -22.05 -28.28 23.37
CA GLN A 423 -21.59 -28.91 24.60
C GLN A 423 -21.71 -27.94 25.78
N PRO A 424 -21.97 -28.43 27.00
CA PRO A 424 -22.11 -27.59 28.17
C PRO A 424 -20.85 -26.71 28.37
N PRO A 425 -21.00 -25.41 28.68
CA PRO A 425 -19.86 -24.49 28.83
C PRO A 425 -18.81 -24.91 29.87
N ASN A 426 -19.23 -25.59 30.93
CA ASN A 426 -18.39 -26.13 31.99
C ASN A 426 -19.12 -27.24 32.77
N ASP A 427 -18.39 -27.95 33.63
CA ASP A 427 -18.93 -29.06 34.43
C ASP A 427 -20.04 -28.61 35.39
N GLN A 428 -19.96 -27.40 35.95
CA GLN A 428 -20.98 -26.87 36.85
C GLN A 428 -22.32 -26.67 36.13
N VAL A 429 -22.31 -26.15 34.91
CA VAL A 429 -23.52 -26.01 34.07
C VAL A 429 -24.04 -27.39 33.70
N LYS A 430 -23.15 -28.34 33.37
CA LYS A 430 -23.54 -29.72 33.07
C LYS A 430 -24.22 -30.39 34.27
N GLU A 431 -23.70 -30.24 35.48
CA GLU A 431 -24.28 -30.81 36.69
C GLU A 431 -25.63 -30.18 37.05
N SER A 432 -25.76 -28.86 36.88
CA SER A 432 -26.97 -28.13 37.28
C SER A 432 -28.11 -28.17 36.25
N VAL A 433 -27.80 -28.16 34.96
CA VAL A 433 -28.79 -28.09 33.86
C VAL A 433 -28.88 -29.39 33.07
N GLY A 434 -27.83 -30.22 33.07
CA GLY A 434 -27.77 -31.49 32.35
C GLY A 434 -28.94 -32.42 32.65
N PRO A 435 -29.31 -32.68 33.92
CA PRO A 435 -30.46 -33.53 34.23
C PRO A 435 -31.78 -33.03 33.62
N LEU A 436 -31.95 -31.70 33.50
CA LEU A 436 -33.14 -31.11 32.89
C LEU A 436 -33.15 -31.31 31.36
N ILE A 437 -31.98 -31.22 30.72
CA ILE A 437 -31.83 -31.44 29.27
C ILE A 437 -31.97 -32.93 28.94
N ASP A 438 -31.38 -33.81 29.74
CA ASP A 438 -31.47 -35.27 29.55
C ASP A 438 -32.93 -35.72 29.64
N GLN A 439 -33.68 -35.21 30.63
CA GLN A 439 -35.11 -35.45 30.73
C GLN A 439 -35.88 -34.90 29.52
N GLU A 440 -35.55 -33.69 29.05
CA GLU A 440 -36.21 -33.08 27.89
C GLU A 440 -35.93 -33.86 26.58
N ILE A 441 -34.74 -34.42 26.43
CA ILE A 441 -34.39 -35.31 25.31
C ILE A 441 -35.26 -36.56 25.35
N GLU A 442 -35.45 -37.18 26.52
CA GLU A 442 -36.30 -38.36 26.69
C GLU A 442 -37.78 -38.05 26.42
N ASP A 443 -38.26 -36.91 26.89
CA ASP A 443 -39.68 -36.52 26.79
C ASP A 443 -40.09 -36.10 25.35
N TYR A 444 -39.20 -35.45 24.59
CA TYR A 444 -39.58 -34.77 23.33
C TYR A 444 -38.79 -35.20 22.09
N ASP A 445 -37.60 -35.78 22.21
CA ASP A 445 -36.71 -36.16 21.09
C ASP A 445 -36.46 -35.02 20.06
N ASP A 446 -36.50 -33.76 20.49
CA ASP A 446 -36.41 -32.59 19.62
C ASP A 446 -35.18 -31.71 19.87
N ILE A 447 -34.21 -32.20 20.64
CA ILE A 447 -32.92 -31.55 20.88
C ILE A 447 -31.82 -32.22 20.05
N LEU A 448 -30.98 -31.41 19.40
CA LEU A 448 -29.76 -31.83 18.74
C LEU A 448 -28.54 -31.22 19.45
N LEU A 449 -27.74 -32.08 20.06
CA LEU A 449 -26.47 -31.72 20.68
C LEU A 449 -25.33 -31.80 19.65
N LEU A 450 -24.72 -30.65 19.36
CA LEU A 450 -23.59 -30.56 18.45
C LEU A 450 -22.25 -30.63 19.19
N PRO A 451 -21.19 -31.17 18.57
CA PRO A 451 -19.86 -31.25 19.16
C PRO A 451 -19.10 -29.91 19.08
N CYS A 452 -19.72 -28.83 19.55
CA CYS A 452 -19.16 -27.48 19.55
C CYS A 452 -19.37 -26.78 20.90
N SER A 453 -18.68 -25.67 21.15
CA SER A 453 -18.91 -24.84 22.34
C SER A 453 -20.31 -24.22 22.34
N ASP A 454 -20.94 -24.11 23.51
CA ASP A 454 -22.20 -23.37 23.72
C ASP A 454 -21.99 -22.01 24.41
N LEU A 455 -20.75 -21.51 24.47
CA LEU A 455 -20.48 -20.16 24.96
C LEU A 455 -21.04 -19.11 23.99
N TYR A 456 -21.57 -18.00 24.54
CA TYR A 456 -22.11 -16.90 23.72
C TYR A 456 -21.11 -16.35 22.68
N GLN A 457 -19.83 -16.24 23.05
CA GLN A 457 -18.79 -15.77 22.12
C GLN A 457 -18.49 -16.74 20.96
N ASP A 458 -18.92 -18.00 21.09
CA ASP A 458 -18.75 -19.06 20.09
C ASP A 458 -20.04 -19.29 19.29
N LEU A 459 -21.05 -18.43 19.43
CA LEU A 459 -22.37 -18.60 18.80
C LEU A 459 -22.26 -18.75 17.27
N SER A 460 -21.38 -17.97 16.63
CA SER A 460 -21.08 -18.11 15.20
C SER A 460 -20.53 -19.49 14.82
N ARG A 461 -19.74 -20.12 15.70
CA ARG A 461 -19.22 -21.49 15.49
C ARG A 461 -20.33 -22.52 15.65
N LYS A 462 -21.23 -22.32 16.60
CA LYS A 462 -22.40 -23.18 16.80
C LYS A 462 -23.35 -23.13 15.60
N VAL A 463 -23.65 -21.94 15.08
CA VAL A 463 -24.43 -21.75 13.84
C VAL A 463 -23.76 -22.48 12.68
N TYR A 464 -22.45 -22.34 12.53
CA TYR A 464 -21.69 -23.03 11.50
C TYR A 464 -21.75 -24.56 11.65
N ALA A 465 -21.58 -25.10 12.86
CA ALA A 465 -21.72 -26.53 13.12
C ALA A 465 -23.12 -27.06 12.80
N ALA A 466 -24.15 -26.24 13.02
CA ALA A 466 -25.52 -26.53 12.61
C ALA A 466 -25.66 -26.63 11.09
N PHE A 467 -25.06 -25.71 10.33
CA PHE A 467 -25.02 -25.78 8.87
C PHE A 467 -24.23 -27.00 8.38
N GLU A 468 -23.11 -27.34 9.01
CA GLU A 468 -22.35 -28.54 8.67
C GLU A 468 -23.17 -29.81 8.87
N TRP A 469 -23.91 -29.90 9.97
CA TRP A 469 -24.81 -31.03 10.20
C TRP A 469 -25.93 -31.08 9.17
N ALA A 470 -26.53 -29.94 8.83
CA ALA A 470 -27.65 -29.89 7.88
C ALA A 470 -27.22 -30.25 6.45
N ASP A 471 -26.04 -29.81 6.01
CA ASP A 471 -25.54 -30.05 4.64
C ASP A 471 -25.51 -31.54 4.25
N ASP A 472 -25.30 -32.42 5.23
CA ASP A 472 -25.30 -33.88 5.07
C ASP A 472 -26.65 -34.46 4.62
N TYR A 473 -27.75 -33.74 4.81
CA TYR A 473 -29.11 -34.22 4.55
C TYR A 473 -29.78 -33.49 3.40
N SER A 474 -30.71 -34.12 2.69
CA SER A 474 -31.52 -33.49 1.63
C SER A 474 -32.67 -32.65 2.21
N PHE A 475 -32.74 -31.39 1.80
CA PHE A 475 -33.82 -30.44 2.12
C PHE A 475 -33.88 -29.36 1.02
N ASP A 476 -34.85 -28.45 1.06
CA ASP A 476 -34.98 -27.37 0.07
C ASP A 476 -34.73 -25.99 0.71
N TYR A 477 -35.26 -25.79 1.92
CA TYR A 477 -35.00 -24.60 2.74
C TYR A 477 -34.42 -24.96 4.11
N PHE A 478 -33.50 -24.12 4.58
CA PHE A 478 -33.02 -24.10 5.95
C PHE A 478 -33.48 -22.80 6.61
N LEU A 479 -34.07 -22.89 7.77
CA LEU A 479 -34.57 -21.76 8.52
C LEU A 479 -33.95 -21.78 9.92
N LYS A 480 -33.31 -20.68 10.29
CA LYS A 480 -32.78 -20.46 11.64
C LYS A 480 -33.67 -19.50 12.38
N THR A 481 -33.93 -19.78 13.65
CA THR A 481 -34.56 -18.87 14.60
C THR A 481 -33.97 -19.09 15.99
N ASP A 482 -34.29 -18.22 16.95
CA ASP A 482 -33.95 -18.39 18.37
C ASP A 482 -35.15 -18.89 19.18
N ASP A 483 -34.88 -19.44 20.37
CA ASP A 483 -35.89 -20.01 21.27
C ASP A 483 -36.82 -18.97 21.93
N ASP A 484 -36.52 -17.68 21.78
CA ASP A 484 -37.33 -16.53 22.20
C ASP A 484 -37.98 -15.76 21.03
N ILE A 485 -38.14 -16.41 19.88
CA ILE A 485 -38.84 -15.84 18.72
C ILE A 485 -40.19 -16.50 18.50
N PHE A 486 -41.25 -15.70 18.43
CA PHE A 486 -42.55 -16.16 17.94
C PHE A 486 -42.59 -16.07 16.42
N VAL A 487 -42.62 -17.22 15.74
CA VAL A 487 -42.70 -17.31 14.28
C VAL A 487 -44.13 -17.63 13.84
N ARG A 488 -44.63 -16.91 12.83
CA ARG A 488 -45.90 -17.20 12.15
C ARG A 488 -45.70 -18.28 11.10
N TRP A 489 -45.48 -19.52 11.54
CA TRP A 489 -45.28 -20.65 10.65
C TRP A 489 -46.43 -20.81 9.66
N ASP A 490 -47.67 -20.58 10.07
CA ASP A 490 -48.85 -20.60 9.20
C ASP A 490 -48.77 -19.63 8.00
N THR A 491 -48.07 -18.50 8.16
CA THR A 491 -47.81 -17.53 7.08
C THR A 491 -46.56 -17.90 6.29
N VAL A 492 -45.45 -18.17 6.98
CA VAL A 492 -44.15 -18.47 6.34
C VAL A 492 -44.23 -19.75 5.50
N SER A 493 -44.95 -20.77 5.96
CA SER A 493 -45.18 -22.02 5.23
C SER A 493 -45.89 -21.78 3.91
N LYS A 494 -47.01 -21.03 3.92
CA LYS A 494 -47.77 -20.69 2.71
C LYS A 494 -46.93 -19.90 1.71
N GLU A 495 -46.12 -18.97 2.19
CA GLU A 495 -45.20 -18.22 1.33
C GLU A 495 -44.15 -19.13 0.67
N MET A 496 -43.62 -20.12 1.39
CA MET A 496 -42.64 -21.07 0.85
C MET A 496 -43.28 -22.09 -0.11
N GLU A 497 -44.48 -22.60 0.20
CA GLU A 497 -45.27 -23.43 -0.71
C GLU A 497 -45.51 -22.71 -2.04
N LEU A 498 -45.94 -21.44 -1.99
CA LEU A 498 -46.17 -20.62 -3.18
C LEU A 498 -44.88 -20.30 -3.94
N ALA A 499 -43.76 -20.14 -3.24
CA ALA A 499 -42.47 -19.89 -3.86
C ALA A 499 -41.86 -21.14 -4.53
N GLY A 500 -42.21 -22.34 -4.04
CA GLY A 500 -41.60 -23.59 -4.48
C GLY A 500 -40.10 -23.64 -4.18
N ARG A 501 -39.34 -24.45 -4.93
CA ARG A 501 -37.88 -24.56 -4.74
C ARG A 501 -37.14 -23.39 -5.37
N THR A 502 -36.40 -22.63 -4.57
CA THR A 502 -35.54 -21.53 -5.04
C THR A 502 -34.06 -21.82 -4.81
N GLN A 503 -33.20 -21.16 -5.59
CA GLN A 503 -31.75 -21.17 -5.39
C GLN A 503 -31.26 -19.78 -4.97
N ARG A 504 -30.11 -19.72 -4.28
CA ARG A 504 -29.48 -18.48 -3.81
C ARG A 504 -30.42 -17.59 -3.01
N TYR A 505 -31.35 -18.22 -2.31
CA TYR A 505 -32.35 -17.53 -1.53
C TYR A 505 -31.80 -17.31 -0.14
N TRP A 506 -31.75 -16.05 0.28
CA TRP A 506 -31.41 -15.65 1.63
C TRP A 506 -32.35 -14.52 2.01
N ARG A 507 -33.26 -14.75 2.95
CA ARG A 507 -34.26 -13.77 3.38
C ARG A 507 -34.21 -13.57 4.89
N GLY A 508 -34.29 -12.32 5.33
CA GLY A 508 -34.31 -11.95 6.75
C GLY A 508 -34.33 -10.43 6.94
N LEU A 509 -34.28 -9.96 8.18
CA LEU A 509 -34.16 -8.51 8.45
C LEU A 509 -32.75 -8.04 8.08
N ALA A 510 -32.60 -7.53 6.87
CA ALA A 510 -31.31 -7.14 6.31
C ALA A 510 -30.76 -5.81 6.90
N TYR A 511 -29.45 -5.79 7.11
CA TYR A 511 -28.62 -4.66 7.52
C TYR A 511 -27.55 -4.39 6.48
N TRP A 512 -27.33 -3.13 6.12
CA TRP A 512 -26.39 -2.69 5.11
C TRP A 512 -25.57 -1.50 5.61
N ASN A 513 -24.31 -1.45 5.17
CA ASN A 513 -23.38 -0.37 5.52
C ASN A 513 -23.21 -0.15 7.02
N ILE A 514 -23.22 -1.23 7.81
CA ILE A 514 -23.02 -1.17 9.26
C ILE A 514 -21.52 -1.35 9.57
N PRO A 515 -20.87 -0.38 10.23
CA PRO A 515 -19.48 -0.51 10.65
C PRO A 515 -19.34 -1.41 11.88
N PRO A 516 -18.17 -2.07 12.07
CA PRO A 516 -17.86 -2.79 13.29
C PRO A 516 -17.76 -1.83 14.47
N ILE A 517 -18.39 -2.20 15.59
CA ILE A 517 -18.30 -1.44 16.83
C ILE A 517 -16.93 -1.71 17.46
N ARG A 518 -16.04 -0.72 17.47
CA ARG A 518 -14.68 -0.83 18.02
C ARG A 518 -14.62 -0.58 19.53
N SER A 519 -15.38 -1.35 20.30
CA SER A 519 -15.43 -1.22 21.77
C SER A 519 -15.48 -2.60 22.44
N THR A 520 -14.67 -2.79 23.49
CA THR A 520 -14.71 -3.98 24.35
C THR A 520 -15.95 -4.04 25.24
N GLU A 521 -16.57 -2.87 25.51
CA GLU A 521 -17.72 -2.75 26.42
C GLU A 521 -19.02 -3.14 25.73
N ASN A 522 -19.07 -3.06 24.40
CA ASN A 522 -20.25 -3.43 23.64
C ASN A 522 -20.32 -4.95 23.44
N LYS A 523 -21.46 -5.56 23.72
CA LYS A 523 -21.67 -7.00 23.51
C LYS A 523 -21.42 -7.44 22.06
N ASN A 524 -21.73 -6.56 21.10
CA ASN A 524 -21.55 -6.72 19.65
C ASN A 524 -20.25 -6.08 19.15
N GLY A 525 -19.33 -5.74 20.04
CA GLY A 525 -18.04 -5.15 19.71
C GLY A 525 -17.15 -6.14 18.94
N GLU A 526 -16.50 -5.63 17.89
CA GLU A 526 -15.60 -6.41 17.04
C GLU A 526 -14.33 -5.61 16.71
N LEU A 527 -13.25 -5.92 17.42
CA LEU A 527 -11.99 -5.17 17.37
C LEU A 527 -11.07 -5.63 16.24
N ILE A 528 -11.16 -6.91 15.86
CA ILE A 528 -10.18 -7.54 14.96
C ILE A 528 -10.68 -7.65 13.52
N TYR A 529 -11.95 -7.33 13.25
CA TYR A 529 -12.48 -7.34 11.89
C TYR A 529 -11.75 -6.31 11.01
N PRO A 530 -11.19 -6.69 9.85
CA PRO A 530 -10.23 -5.84 9.14
C PRO A 530 -10.85 -4.79 8.22
N LEU A 531 -12.16 -4.85 7.95
CA LEU A 531 -12.83 -3.92 7.03
C LEU A 531 -13.59 -2.82 7.80
N PRO A 532 -13.77 -1.64 7.21
CA PRO A 532 -14.47 -0.53 7.84
C PRO A 532 -15.98 -0.76 7.96
N ILE A 533 -16.53 -1.68 7.17
CA ILE A 533 -17.96 -1.94 7.04
C ILE A 533 -18.15 -3.45 6.87
N PHE A 534 -19.15 -4.02 7.55
CA PHE A 534 -19.57 -5.39 7.30
C PHE A 534 -20.29 -5.52 5.94
N PRO A 535 -20.05 -6.62 5.19
CA PRO A 535 -20.94 -7.03 4.12
C PRO A 535 -22.40 -7.04 4.59
N PRO A 536 -23.37 -6.86 3.67
CA PRO A 536 -24.78 -7.00 4.00
C PRO A 536 -25.05 -8.30 4.76
N TYR A 537 -25.83 -8.22 5.84
CA TYR A 537 -26.16 -9.37 6.68
C TYR A 537 -27.61 -9.30 7.16
N THR A 538 -28.12 -10.36 7.78
CA THR A 538 -29.47 -10.40 8.37
C THR A 538 -29.39 -10.57 9.87
N ALA A 539 -30.32 -9.96 10.63
CA ALA A 539 -30.45 -10.27 12.05
C ALA A 539 -30.67 -11.76 12.28
N GLY A 540 -30.09 -12.28 13.37
CA GLY A 540 -30.13 -13.68 13.75
C GLY A 540 -31.52 -14.14 14.20
N ALA A 541 -32.40 -13.22 14.58
CA ALA A 541 -33.74 -13.54 15.07
C ALA A 541 -34.51 -14.51 14.15
N LEU A 542 -34.47 -14.28 12.83
CA LEU A 542 -35.07 -15.20 11.86
C LEU A 542 -34.43 -14.98 10.48
N TYR A 543 -33.98 -16.05 9.85
CA TYR A 543 -33.62 -16.02 8.43
C TYR A 543 -33.86 -17.37 7.75
N ILE A 544 -34.07 -17.30 6.44
CA ILE A 544 -34.35 -18.44 5.57
C ILE A 544 -33.29 -18.49 4.48
N LEU A 545 -32.68 -19.66 4.30
CA LEU A 545 -31.67 -19.95 3.30
C LEU A 545 -32.16 -21.08 2.39
N SER A 546 -31.85 -21.04 1.10
CA SER A 546 -31.98 -22.23 0.26
C SER A 546 -30.82 -23.21 0.51
N ARG A 547 -31.03 -24.49 0.19
CA ARG A 547 -30.02 -25.56 0.36
C ARG A 547 -28.65 -25.21 -0.23
N ASP A 548 -28.61 -24.62 -1.41
CA ASP A 548 -27.36 -24.27 -2.08
C ASP A 548 -26.57 -23.18 -1.34
N VAL A 549 -27.25 -22.27 -0.62
CA VAL A 549 -26.61 -21.26 0.24
C VAL A 549 -25.98 -21.93 1.46
N VAL A 550 -26.67 -22.88 2.10
CA VAL A 550 -26.11 -23.67 3.21
C VAL A 550 -24.89 -24.46 2.75
N HIS A 551 -24.95 -25.06 1.57
CA HIS A 551 -23.84 -25.82 0.99
C HIS A 551 -22.60 -24.95 0.73
N LEU A 552 -22.79 -23.72 0.24
CA LEU A 552 -21.69 -22.75 0.09
C LEU A 552 -21.05 -22.40 1.44
N ILE A 553 -21.86 -22.27 2.49
CA ILE A 553 -21.37 -21.94 3.81
C ILE A 553 -20.59 -23.10 4.41
N ALA A 554 -21.12 -24.33 4.37
CA ALA A 554 -20.63 -25.45 5.18
C ALA A 554 -20.03 -26.64 4.40
N GLY A 555 -20.51 -26.89 3.18
CA GLY A 555 -20.04 -27.97 2.31
C GLY A 555 -18.68 -27.69 1.67
N VAL A 556 -18.42 -26.43 1.32
CA VAL A 556 -17.14 -25.97 0.72
C VAL A 556 -16.08 -25.80 1.82
N LYS A 557 -15.28 -26.84 2.14
CA LYS A 557 -14.26 -26.72 3.20
C LYS A 557 -13.17 -25.67 2.84
N GLY A 558 -12.95 -24.71 3.74
CA GLY A 558 -11.96 -23.63 3.56
C GLY A 558 -11.77 -22.78 4.82
N PRO A 559 -10.78 -21.87 4.84
CA PRO A 559 -10.60 -20.95 5.95
C PRO A 559 -11.79 -19.99 6.05
N ARG A 560 -12.31 -19.82 7.26
CA ARG A 560 -13.45 -18.93 7.54
C ARG A 560 -13.11 -17.93 8.63
N MET A 561 -13.63 -16.73 8.47
CA MET A 561 -13.60 -15.70 9.51
C MET A 561 -14.83 -15.87 10.38
N PHE A 562 -14.61 -15.96 11.69
CA PHE A 562 -15.65 -15.95 12.71
C PHE A 562 -15.54 -14.62 13.46
N VAL A 563 -16.66 -13.94 13.62
CA VAL A 563 -16.78 -12.76 14.48
C VAL A 563 -17.68 -13.11 15.66
N LYS A 564 -17.63 -12.30 16.70
CA LYS A 564 -18.36 -12.61 17.95
C LYS A 564 -19.88 -12.61 17.78
N ASN A 565 -20.40 -11.71 16.94
CA ASN A 565 -21.82 -11.61 16.64
C ASN A 565 -22.15 -12.43 15.38
N GLU A 566 -23.02 -13.42 15.55
CA GLU A 566 -23.39 -14.39 14.53
C GLU A 566 -24.19 -13.79 13.37
N ASP A 567 -24.92 -12.70 13.60
CA ASP A 567 -25.72 -12.01 12.56
C ASP A 567 -24.81 -11.59 11.41
N GLN A 568 -23.65 -11.01 11.75
CA GLN A 568 -22.66 -10.49 10.80
C GLN A 568 -21.96 -11.62 10.04
N ASN A 569 -21.91 -12.83 10.61
CA ASN A 569 -21.15 -13.93 10.07
C ASN A 569 -21.69 -14.47 8.74
N LEU A 570 -23.02 -14.50 8.57
CA LEU A 570 -23.63 -14.87 7.28
C LEU A 570 -23.19 -13.93 6.15
N GLY A 571 -23.21 -12.62 6.40
CA GLY A 571 -22.72 -11.63 5.43
C GLY A 571 -21.27 -11.85 5.07
N ILE A 572 -20.41 -12.11 6.07
CA ILE A 572 -18.99 -12.39 5.86
C ILE A 572 -18.77 -13.66 5.03
N TRP A 573 -19.50 -14.74 5.30
CA TRP A 573 -19.34 -16.01 4.59
C TRP A 573 -19.91 -15.99 3.18
N LEU A 574 -20.98 -15.21 2.94
CA LEU A 574 -21.65 -15.12 1.64
C LEU A 574 -21.09 -14.03 0.73
N TYR A 575 -20.34 -13.07 1.29
CA TYR A 575 -19.72 -11.98 0.54
C TYR A 575 -18.92 -12.43 -0.71
N PRO A 576 -18.07 -13.48 -0.65
CA PRO A 576 -17.31 -13.92 -1.82
C PRO A 576 -18.18 -14.41 -2.98
N PHE A 577 -19.39 -14.89 -2.68
CA PHE A 577 -20.33 -15.45 -3.65
C PHE A 577 -21.31 -14.42 -4.20
N ASN A 578 -21.24 -13.16 -3.73
CA ASN A 578 -22.15 -12.08 -4.13
C ASN A 578 -23.63 -12.45 -3.94
N ILE A 579 -23.93 -13.23 -2.90
CA ILE A 579 -25.31 -13.54 -2.48
C ILE A 579 -25.73 -12.48 -1.48
N LEU A 580 -26.81 -11.77 -1.80
CA LEU A 580 -27.30 -10.64 -1.02
C LEU A 580 -28.60 -11.01 -0.29
N PRO A 581 -28.82 -10.47 0.92
CA PRO A 581 -30.03 -10.75 1.65
C PRO A 581 -31.24 -10.04 1.04
N ILE A 582 -32.36 -10.74 0.98
CA ILE A 582 -33.69 -10.22 0.68
C ILE A 582 -34.25 -9.67 1.99
N HIS A 583 -34.43 -8.36 2.05
CA HIS A 583 -34.94 -7.69 3.24
C HIS A 583 -36.39 -8.08 3.54
N ASP A 584 -36.66 -8.49 4.79
CA ASP A 584 -38.01 -8.66 5.32
C ASP A 584 -38.15 -7.93 6.67
N ARG A 585 -38.79 -6.76 6.63
CA ARG A 585 -39.06 -5.94 7.83
C ARG A 585 -40.00 -6.60 8.83
N ARG A 586 -40.77 -7.62 8.44
CA ARG A 586 -41.79 -8.26 9.31
C ARG A 586 -41.14 -9.10 10.43
N ILE A 587 -39.82 -9.17 10.47
CA ILE A 587 -39.03 -9.73 11.58
C ILE A 587 -38.70 -8.59 12.55
N GLN A 588 -39.22 -8.68 13.76
CA GLN A 588 -39.29 -7.57 14.70
C GLN A 588 -38.50 -7.84 15.98
N GLN A 589 -37.88 -6.79 16.49
CA GLN A 589 -37.11 -6.79 17.74
C GLN A 589 -38.03 -6.75 18.98
N ILE A 590 -37.42 -6.83 20.16
CA ILE A 590 -38.13 -6.98 21.45
C ILE A 590 -39.20 -5.90 21.71
N ASP A 591 -38.88 -4.63 21.51
CA ASP A 591 -39.76 -3.49 21.89
C ASP A 591 -40.81 -3.12 20.83
N VAL A 592 -40.88 -3.90 19.75
CA VAL A 592 -41.70 -3.59 18.57
C VAL A 592 -42.79 -4.63 18.40
N CYS A 593 -43.99 -4.18 18.04
CA CYS A 593 -45.02 -5.06 17.52
C CYS A 593 -45.79 -4.35 16.39
N GLU A 594 -45.72 -4.90 15.18
CA GLU A 594 -46.59 -4.56 14.05
C GLU A 594 -47.35 -5.80 13.59
N ASN A 595 -48.62 -5.62 13.20
CA ASN A 595 -49.56 -6.74 13.06
C ASN A 595 -49.28 -7.69 11.89
N ASP A 596 -48.48 -7.26 10.90
CA ASP A 596 -48.06 -8.06 9.75
C ASP A 596 -46.77 -8.85 10.02
N MET A 597 -46.29 -8.87 11.26
CA MET A 597 -45.10 -9.64 11.67
C MET A 597 -45.12 -11.09 11.18
N ILE A 598 -43.93 -11.62 10.88
CA ILE A 598 -43.69 -13.06 10.66
C ILE A 598 -42.76 -13.67 11.71
N GLY A 599 -41.92 -12.85 12.34
CA GLY A 599 -41.12 -13.21 13.51
C GLY A 599 -41.11 -12.05 14.49
N LYS A 600 -41.29 -12.32 15.79
CA LYS A 600 -41.12 -11.32 16.85
C LYS A 600 -40.24 -11.87 17.96
N HIS A 601 -39.19 -11.14 18.30
CA HIS A 601 -38.35 -11.44 19.45
C HIS A 601 -39.03 -11.03 20.76
N PHE A 602 -38.88 -11.87 21.79
CA PHE A 602 -39.36 -11.67 23.15
C PHE A 602 -38.17 -11.63 24.13
N GLY A 603 -38.31 -10.83 25.17
CA GLY A 603 -37.34 -10.80 26.27
C GLY A 603 -37.45 -12.00 27.19
N ASP A 604 -36.64 -12.00 28.24
CA ASP A 604 -36.72 -13.01 29.29
C ASP A 604 -38.04 -12.90 30.08
N PHE A 605 -38.56 -14.05 30.51
CA PHE A 605 -39.82 -14.15 31.24
C PHE A 605 -39.79 -13.35 32.55
N GLY A 606 -40.83 -12.54 32.79
CA GLY A 606 -41.09 -11.93 34.10
C GLY A 606 -40.53 -10.53 34.33
N GLU A 607 -40.01 -9.85 33.31
CA GLU A 607 -39.73 -8.42 33.41
C GLU A 607 -41.05 -7.64 33.42
N ALA A 608 -41.33 -6.93 34.52
CA ALA A 608 -42.57 -6.19 34.76
C ALA A 608 -42.87 -5.12 33.69
N ASP A 609 -41.83 -4.74 32.93
CA ASP A 609 -41.86 -3.74 31.87
C ASP A 609 -41.75 -4.33 30.46
N ALA A 610 -41.89 -5.65 30.27
CA ALA A 610 -41.83 -6.27 28.94
C ALA A 610 -42.80 -5.58 27.97
N ILE A 611 -42.23 -4.76 27.07
CA ILE A 611 -42.94 -3.93 26.10
C ILE A 611 -43.51 -4.87 25.03
N GLY A 612 -44.65 -5.49 25.32
CA GLY A 612 -45.40 -6.28 24.34
C GLY A 612 -45.62 -7.74 24.70
N GLY A 613 -46.21 -8.01 25.88
CA GLY A 613 -46.88 -9.28 26.18
C GLY A 613 -46.00 -10.53 26.10
N THR A 614 -46.63 -11.69 25.91
CA THR A 614 -45.99 -13.01 25.82
C THR A 614 -46.32 -13.73 24.51
N MET A 615 -45.58 -14.79 24.20
CA MET A 615 -45.90 -15.69 23.08
C MET A 615 -47.29 -16.32 23.21
N TYR A 616 -47.76 -16.54 24.45
CA TYR A 616 -49.12 -17.06 24.70
C TYR A 616 -50.17 -16.03 24.32
N ASP A 617 -49.97 -14.75 24.65
CA ASP A 617 -50.88 -13.67 24.28
C ASP A 617 -50.99 -13.53 22.75
N MET A 618 -49.87 -13.69 22.02
CA MET A 618 -49.89 -13.70 20.55
C MET A 618 -50.67 -14.88 19.99
N LEU A 619 -50.45 -16.08 20.52
CA LEU A 619 -51.20 -17.26 20.10
C LEU A 619 -52.70 -17.10 20.42
N ASP A 620 -53.04 -16.58 21.59
CA ASP A 620 -54.42 -16.32 22.02
C ASP A 620 -55.08 -15.22 21.17
N ASN A 621 -54.34 -14.20 20.77
CA ASN A 621 -54.82 -13.21 19.81
C ASN A 621 -55.20 -13.86 18.49
N LEU A 622 -54.31 -14.69 17.94
CA LEU A 622 -54.55 -15.39 16.67
C LEU A 622 -55.76 -16.33 16.75
N LYS A 623 -55.85 -17.16 17.80
CA LYS A 623 -56.96 -18.11 18.00
C LYS A 623 -58.32 -17.44 18.10
N ASN A 624 -58.37 -16.24 18.67
CA ASN A 624 -59.60 -15.47 18.84
C ASN A 624 -59.86 -14.46 17.70
N GLY A 625 -59.10 -14.54 16.59
CA GLY A 625 -59.26 -13.65 15.44
C GLY A 625 -58.94 -12.18 15.73
N ARG A 626 -58.18 -11.90 16.80
CA ARG A 626 -57.69 -10.55 17.13
C ARG A 626 -56.41 -10.25 16.34
N LYS A 627 -56.08 -8.97 16.24
CA LYS A 627 -54.81 -8.52 15.66
C LYS A 627 -53.63 -9.05 16.51
N MET A 628 -52.51 -9.39 15.89
CA MET A 628 -51.36 -9.99 16.58
C MET A 628 -50.89 -9.18 17.79
N CYS A 629 -50.85 -7.85 17.66
CA CYS A 629 -50.39 -6.94 18.70
C CYS A 629 -51.51 -6.43 19.63
N ALA A 630 -52.69 -7.04 19.62
CA ALA A 630 -53.78 -6.64 20.50
C ALA A 630 -53.39 -6.82 21.97
N GLY A 631 -53.53 -5.78 22.78
CA GLY A 631 -53.13 -5.79 24.20
C GLY A 631 -51.64 -5.50 24.46
N PHE A 632 -50.83 -5.30 23.41
CA PHE A 632 -49.39 -5.07 23.55
C PHE A 632 -49.14 -3.56 23.70
N LYS A 633 -48.36 -3.16 24.70
CA LYS A 633 -47.88 -1.78 24.81
C LYS A 633 -46.83 -1.55 23.72
N THR A 634 -47.01 -0.54 22.88
CA THR A 634 -46.04 -0.20 21.81
C THR A 634 -45.65 1.27 21.91
N SER A 635 -44.41 1.54 22.33
CA SER A 635 -43.83 2.89 22.37
C SER A 635 -42.79 3.12 21.26
N VAL A 636 -42.25 2.03 20.70
CA VAL A 636 -41.23 2.02 19.65
C VAL A 636 -41.84 1.53 18.34
N CYS A 637 -41.53 2.21 17.24
CA CYS A 637 -41.92 1.75 15.91
C CYS A 637 -40.95 0.71 15.35
N GLY A 638 -41.47 -0.21 14.54
CA GLY A 638 -40.62 -1.21 13.88
C GLY A 638 -39.59 -0.58 12.96
N MET A 639 -38.40 -1.18 12.92
CA MET A 639 -37.39 -0.87 11.91
C MET A 639 -38.02 -0.98 10.53
N CYS A 640 -37.84 0.03 9.68
CA CYS A 640 -38.46 0.06 8.34
C CYS A 640 -40.01 0.10 8.32
N TYR A 641 -40.65 0.47 9.43
CA TYR A 641 -42.08 0.79 9.48
C TYR A 641 -42.32 2.29 9.66
N PRO A 642 -43.44 2.82 9.12
CA PRO A 642 -43.94 4.13 9.49
C PRO A 642 -44.29 4.16 10.98
N CYS A 643 -43.87 5.19 11.71
CA CYS A 643 -44.01 5.21 13.17
C CYS A 643 -45.41 5.59 13.67
N HIS A 644 -46.35 6.02 12.82
CA HIS A 644 -47.77 6.27 13.14
C HIS A 644 -48.05 6.99 14.49
N GLY A 645 -47.19 7.92 14.91
CA GLY A 645 -47.34 8.66 16.18
C GLY A 645 -46.78 7.96 17.42
N LYS A 646 -46.07 6.82 17.28
CA LYS A 646 -45.23 6.23 18.33
C LYS A 646 -44.06 7.16 18.65
N GLY A 647 -43.71 7.27 19.94
CA GLY A 647 -42.83 8.31 20.45
C GLY A 647 -41.33 8.08 20.23
N ASN A 648 -40.89 6.84 19.98
CA ASN A 648 -39.47 6.51 19.82
C ASN A 648 -39.21 6.01 18.38
N HIS A 649 -38.58 6.87 17.56
CA HIS A 649 -38.31 6.58 16.15
C HIS A 649 -36.89 6.06 15.96
N TRP A 650 -36.72 4.94 15.25
CA TRP A 650 -35.40 4.36 14.94
C TRP A 650 -34.42 5.32 14.22
N LYS A 651 -34.90 6.41 13.60
CA LYS A 651 -34.06 7.47 13.03
C LYS A 651 -33.28 8.24 14.09
N GLU A 652 -33.83 8.35 15.29
CA GLU A 652 -33.16 8.96 16.44
C GLU A 652 -31.95 8.12 16.88
N TRP A 653 -31.91 6.84 16.53
CA TRP A 653 -30.80 5.92 16.79
C TRP A 653 -29.81 5.86 15.61
N ASN A 654 -29.87 6.84 14.70
CA ASN A 654 -29.03 6.94 13.51
C ASN A 654 -29.23 5.81 12.48
N PHE A 655 -30.38 5.13 12.48
CA PHE A 655 -30.74 4.20 11.41
C PHE A 655 -31.53 4.89 10.30
N ASP A 656 -31.33 4.42 9.07
CA ASP A 656 -32.20 4.68 7.93
C ASP A 656 -32.78 3.38 7.38
N CYS A 657 -33.76 3.47 6.47
CA CYS A 657 -34.27 2.29 5.78
C CYS A 657 -34.39 2.50 4.27
N ASP A 658 -33.90 1.52 3.53
CA ASP A 658 -34.07 1.38 2.08
C ASP A 658 -34.95 0.15 1.82
N ASP A 659 -36.00 0.29 1.02
CA ASP A 659 -36.97 -0.79 0.80
C ASP A 659 -36.36 -2.07 0.21
N LYS A 660 -35.21 -1.97 -0.47
CA LYS A 660 -34.51 -3.13 -1.07
C LYS A 660 -33.38 -3.64 -0.19
N LYS A 661 -32.60 -2.74 0.42
CA LYS A 661 -31.42 -3.09 1.22
C LYS A 661 -31.78 -3.38 2.67
N GLY A 662 -32.84 -2.79 3.20
CA GLY A 662 -33.22 -2.87 4.59
C GLY A 662 -32.61 -1.76 5.43
N VAL A 663 -32.17 -2.11 6.64
CA VAL A 663 -31.68 -1.16 7.64
C VAL A 663 -30.30 -0.66 7.24
N THR A 664 -30.14 0.66 7.13
CA THR A 664 -28.87 1.35 6.90
C THR A 664 -28.59 2.36 8.00
N LEU A 665 -27.51 3.13 7.90
CA LEU A 665 -27.28 4.29 8.77
C LEU A 665 -27.77 5.58 8.10
N LEU A 666 -28.37 6.46 8.90
CA LEU A 666 -28.76 7.81 8.47
C LEU A 666 -27.53 8.67 8.19
N ASN A 667 -26.58 8.65 9.12
CA ASN A 667 -25.27 9.26 8.96
C ASN A 667 -24.21 8.19 9.13
N MET A 668 -23.45 7.93 8.06
CA MET A 668 -22.27 7.08 8.16
C MET A 668 -21.20 7.81 8.99
N PRO A 669 -20.55 7.14 9.96
CA PRO A 669 -19.39 7.72 10.61
C PRO A 669 -18.32 8.01 9.57
N GLN A 670 -17.51 9.05 9.82
CA GLN A 670 -16.35 9.33 8.97
C GLN A 670 -15.39 8.15 9.07
N LEU A 671 -15.33 7.34 8.02
CA LEU A 671 -14.30 6.32 7.87
C LEU A 671 -12.97 7.05 7.72
N THR A 672 -12.09 6.89 8.71
CA THR A 672 -10.75 7.45 8.64
C THR A 672 -9.92 6.68 7.62
N VAL A 673 -8.84 7.26 7.08
CA VAL A 673 -7.93 6.56 6.14
C VAL A 673 -7.28 5.31 6.77
N MET A 674 -7.35 5.18 8.10
CA MET A 674 -6.86 4.02 8.85
C MET A 674 -7.91 2.89 9.01
N GLU A 675 -9.19 3.17 8.71
CA GLU A 675 -10.31 2.23 8.71
C GLU A 675 -10.65 1.82 7.28
#